data_AF-A0A957Y8W8-F1
#
_entry.id   AF-A0A957Y8W8-F1
#
_cell.length_a   1.000
_cell.length_b   1.000
_cell.length_c   1.000
_cell.angle_alpha   90.00
_cell.angle_beta   90.00
_cell.angle_gamma   90.00
#
_symmetry.space_group_name_H-M   'P 1'
#
loop_
_entity.id
_entity.type
_entity.pdbx_description
1 polymer ?
#
loop_
_entity_poly.entity_id
_entity_poly.type
_entity_poly.pdbx_seq_one_letter_code
_entity_poly.pdbx_strand_id
1 'polypeptide(L)'
;MDETKGRQIRLLHRFPEIDEIFITALVEQDFNLGDLLDNPDRVLESLKQAGIELSEGAFKQLQKNAYWLLERLEDLLEIDGIGDSTAEALLKHDITLEILADMTVDDIKALLSEEGLRYQKPREAPDWPIQARQILERKQDGPEPGEGTDGVSDRIAELRRQIQILKDEPELKNLAKDLRELLDELDLPEAVAEFSGAVRAAGRIGRGTIGQLPGLPPDAASQLVRDIQAGDLQAHQQSVDRAHLLVKLKRDRDNDLEPILQQELIAAKVILSYQEPKLVIDPLFKAVQLYLHHNNIDVPDHVDGRFPVIGNPKPVNNENLLTLIAMYGIMRRDNHTKPYPGESYPNALALACYFRDAHFEDPTNQTYAEVYTALRAAGFNYDLACNSYQDRPLSRNFSKALALAQAEYSRNRPLYDEVFNILKKEDTANAIEAAKWTRVSNILATQGIHHKDPLLPLRAREALAGTISADDGAFPSGIAIDLPDLEAQAEVEIIEDNLHAMQAIYFAAMLEEANVFQVRDALMNNFRAGLLPFGRGPAGDLLYRMIKETPNRLSEYDRLNLGARTLGFPGGDPHNRANGDFQILWLRFVSAVSSFARQLSVDYLLRADIPMRVRQEQVKKTGRDLAANLSLYAYGVTYFAATELQTQVNEIIDLLSDDEVKSAYGARDMWGVVEQVSALELGGARDTIRYRTMASAGAIIIRWLANHAKSLADVGNGNVLDVNEIQHPRVRPQGSKATVDPFDSDLVNACERWLAVTGTPDQQVENYAVPVEGPILTSQPVRIPSIARDMLESVGVNGFGV
;
A
#
# COMPACT_ATOMS: atom_id res chain seq x y z
N MET A 1 -9.16 -21.92 43.84
CA MET A 1 -9.22 -21.77 42.39
C MET A 1 -10.58 -22.22 41.96
N ASP A 2 -11.35 -21.30 41.40
CA ASP A 2 -12.55 -21.65 40.66
C ASP A 2 -12.10 -22.37 39.39
N GLU A 3 -12.38 -23.68 39.32
CA GLU A 3 -11.90 -24.55 38.25
C GLU A 3 -12.35 -24.06 36.86
N THR A 4 -13.46 -23.32 36.82
CA THR A 4 -14.07 -22.70 35.63
C THR A 4 -13.20 -21.57 35.09
N LYS A 5 -12.69 -20.68 35.95
CA LYS A 5 -11.84 -19.55 35.54
C LYS A 5 -10.53 -20.02 34.92
N GLY A 6 -9.90 -21.00 35.57
CA GLY A 6 -8.65 -21.58 35.11
C GLY A 6 -8.79 -22.39 33.81
N ARG A 7 -9.99 -22.78 33.39
CA ARG A 7 -10.24 -23.44 32.11
C ARG A 7 -10.46 -22.43 30.98
N GLN A 8 -11.21 -21.35 31.22
CA GLN A 8 -11.40 -20.27 30.25
C GLN A 8 -10.05 -19.66 29.79
N ILE A 9 -9.13 -19.41 30.71
CA ILE A 9 -7.80 -18.87 30.35
C ILE A 9 -6.97 -19.86 29.54
N ARG A 10 -7.11 -21.17 29.75
CA ARG A 10 -6.37 -22.18 28.97
C ARG A 10 -6.81 -22.24 27.52
N LEU A 11 -8.01 -21.73 27.17
CA LEU A 11 -8.41 -21.59 25.78
C LEU A 11 -7.47 -20.66 25.00
N LEU A 12 -6.74 -19.77 25.68
CA LEU A 12 -5.75 -18.90 25.04
C LEU A 12 -4.57 -19.67 24.43
N HIS A 13 -4.30 -20.92 24.83
CA HIS A 13 -3.26 -21.76 24.22
C HIS A 13 -3.46 -22.01 22.72
N ARG A 14 -4.68 -21.80 22.21
CA ARG A 14 -4.98 -21.90 20.77
C ARG A 14 -4.25 -20.83 19.94
N PHE A 15 -3.85 -19.73 20.57
CA PHE A 15 -3.19 -18.61 19.90
C PHE A 15 -1.68 -18.77 20.01
N PRO A 16 -0.97 -19.05 18.89
CA PRO A 16 0.46 -19.36 18.91
C PRO A 16 1.33 -18.20 19.42
N GLU A 17 0.79 -16.98 19.42
CA GLU A 17 1.41 -15.79 19.98
C GLU A 17 1.36 -15.69 21.52
N ILE A 18 0.66 -16.62 22.21
CA ILE A 18 0.52 -16.62 23.67
C ILE A 18 1.38 -17.74 24.28
N ASP A 19 2.40 -17.34 25.04
CA ASP A 19 3.32 -18.26 25.72
C ASP A 19 2.63 -19.05 26.86
N GLU A 20 3.01 -20.31 27.04
CA GLU A 20 2.55 -21.16 28.16
C GLU A 20 2.92 -20.58 29.52
N ILE A 21 4.07 -19.90 29.62
CA ILE A 21 4.49 -19.19 30.83
C ILE A 21 3.47 -18.11 31.20
N PHE A 22 2.92 -17.44 30.18
CA PHE A 22 1.95 -16.37 30.35
C PHE A 22 0.60 -16.89 30.85
N ILE A 23 0.11 -17.97 30.23
CA ILE A 23 -1.14 -18.63 30.64
C ILE A 23 -1.03 -19.17 32.06
N THR A 24 0.10 -19.77 32.41
CA THR A 24 0.37 -20.28 33.76
C THR A 24 0.27 -19.15 34.79
N ALA A 25 0.86 -18.00 34.53
CA ALA A 25 0.80 -16.86 35.44
C ALA A 25 -0.62 -16.29 35.59
N LEU A 26 -1.39 -16.21 34.51
CA LEU A 26 -2.79 -15.77 34.60
C LEU A 26 -3.65 -16.74 35.44
N VAL A 27 -3.42 -18.05 35.29
CA VAL A 27 -4.11 -19.09 36.08
C VAL A 27 -3.69 -19.05 37.56
N GLU A 28 -2.39 -18.88 37.85
CA GLU A 28 -1.89 -18.78 39.22
C GLU A 28 -2.45 -17.56 39.97
N GLN A 29 -2.75 -16.48 39.25
CA GLN A 29 -3.34 -15.26 39.80
C GLN A 29 -4.89 -15.26 39.85
N ASP A 30 -5.54 -16.38 39.51
CA ASP A 30 -7.01 -16.59 39.51
C ASP A 30 -7.78 -15.60 38.61
N PHE A 31 -7.17 -15.14 37.52
CA PHE A 31 -7.85 -14.34 36.49
C PHE A 31 -8.74 -15.22 35.59
N ASN A 32 -9.76 -14.62 34.97
CA ASN A 32 -10.51 -15.20 33.85
C ASN A 32 -10.45 -14.30 32.59
N LEU A 33 -11.10 -14.72 31.50
CA LEU A 33 -11.15 -13.93 30.27
C LEU A 33 -11.86 -12.57 30.46
N GLY A 34 -12.85 -12.50 31.35
CA GLY A 34 -13.55 -11.26 31.68
C GLY A 34 -12.63 -10.26 32.40
N ASP A 35 -11.79 -10.72 33.32
CA ASP A 35 -10.83 -9.88 34.03
C ASP A 35 -9.83 -9.19 33.07
N LEU A 36 -9.46 -9.86 31.97
CA LEU A 36 -8.62 -9.29 30.91
C LEU A 36 -9.28 -8.12 30.17
N LEU A 37 -10.60 -8.10 30.10
CA LEU A 37 -11.38 -7.07 29.42
C LEU A 37 -11.82 -5.96 30.39
N ASP A 38 -12.33 -6.35 31.55
CA ASP A 38 -12.96 -5.45 32.51
C ASP A 38 -11.94 -4.74 33.41
N ASN A 39 -10.79 -5.37 33.68
CA ASN A 39 -9.78 -4.86 34.62
C ASN A 39 -8.34 -4.98 34.07
N PRO A 40 -8.06 -4.44 32.86
CA PRO A 40 -6.78 -4.62 32.19
C PRO A 40 -5.58 -4.14 33.00
N ASP A 41 -5.70 -3.00 33.68
CA ASP A 41 -4.62 -2.43 34.48
C ASP A 41 -4.24 -3.33 35.66
N ARG A 42 -5.24 -3.96 36.30
CA ARG A 42 -5.03 -4.90 37.41
C ARG A 42 -4.32 -6.16 36.95
N VAL A 43 -4.69 -6.68 35.78
CA VAL A 43 -4.05 -7.85 35.18
C VAL A 43 -2.60 -7.52 34.81
N LEU A 44 -2.37 -6.36 34.19
CA LEU A 44 -1.03 -5.90 33.80
C LEU A 44 -0.11 -5.69 35.03
N GLU A 45 -0.64 -5.11 36.11
CA GLU A 45 0.11 -4.90 37.35
C GLU A 45 0.48 -6.24 38.01
N SER A 46 -0.44 -7.20 38.02
CA SER A 46 -0.22 -8.54 38.60
C SER A 46 0.80 -9.35 37.78
N LEU A 47 0.77 -9.23 36.46
CA LEU A 47 1.75 -9.85 35.56
C LEU A 47 3.16 -9.25 35.75
N LYS A 48 3.25 -7.93 35.91
CA LYS A 48 4.52 -7.25 36.24
C LYS A 48 5.08 -7.73 37.58
N GLN A 49 4.23 -7.91 38.59
CA GLN A 49 4.64 -8.46 39.90
C GLN A 49 5.15 -9.91 39.80
N ALA A 50 4.63 -10.69 38.83
CA ALA A 50 5.11 -12.03 38.52
C ALA A 50 6.40 -12.05 37.66
N GLY A 51 6.96 -10.88 37.31
CA GLY A 51 8.17 -10.78 36.49
C GLY A 51 7.93 -10.98 34.99
N ILE A 52 6.68 -10.85 34.54
CA ILE A 52 6.29 -11.01 33.14
C ILE A 52 6.02 -9.64 32.54
N GLU A 53 6.90 -9.20 31.65
CA GLU A 53 6.73 -7.95 30.91
C GLU A 53 6.14 -8.25 29.52
N LEU A 54 4.90 -7.79 29.30
CA LEU A 54 4.28 -7.75 27.98
C LEU A 54 4.41 -6.36 27.37
N SER A 55 4.69 -6.30 26.07
CA SER A 55 4.51 -5.05 25.32
C SER A 55 3.03 -4.67 25.27
N GLU A 56 2.73 -3.37 25.21
CA GLU A 56 1.35 -2.88 25.11
C GLU A 56 0.63 -3.45 23.88
N GLY A 57 1.36 -3.67 22.78
CA GLY A 57 0.83 -4.31 21.58
C GLY A 57 0.43 -5.77 21.81
N ALA A 58 1.28 -6.55 22.49
CA ALA A 58 0.97 -7.94 22.83
C ALA A 58 -0.24 -8.04 23.77
N PHE A 59 -0.33 -7.13 24.75
CA PHE A 59 -1.47 -7.09 25.68
C PHE A 59 -2.78 -6.70 24.98
N LYS A 60 -2.76 -5.74 24.04
CA LYS A 60 -3.95 -5.41 23.22
C LYS A 60 -4.38 -6.57 22.32
N GLN A 61 -3.43 -7.30 21.75
CA GLN A 61 -3.75 -8.49 20.95
C GLN A 61 -4.38 -9.59 21.81
N LEU A 62 -3.87 -9.79 23.02
CA LEU A 62 -4.44 -10.69 24.00
C LEU A 62 -5.88 -10.30 24.36
N GLN A 63 -6.18 -9.01 24.58
CA GLN A 63 -7.54 -8.56 24.84
C GLN A 63 -8.48 -8.83 23.66
N LYS A 64 -8.03 -8.64 22.42
CA LYS A 64 -8.82 -9.00 21.23
C LYS A 64 -9.11 -10.50 21.17
N ASN A 65 -8.11 -11.33 21.46
CA ASN A 65 -8.25 -12.78 21.48
C ASN A 65 -9.21 -13.24 22.61
N ALA A 66 -9.15 -12.59 23.78
CA ALA A 66 -10.04 -12.84 24.90
C ALA A 66 -11.49 -12.44 24.60
N TYR A 67 -11.71 -11.28 23.98
CA TYR A 67 -13.02 -10.83 23.52
C TYR A 67 -13.63 -11.81 22.51
N TRP A 68 -12.85 -12.20 21.50
CA TRP A 68 -13.28 -13.17 20.50
C TRP A 68 -13.67 -14.52 21.13
N LEU A 69 -12.89 -15.00 22.10
CA LEU A 69 -13.18 -16.24 22.81
C LEU A 69 -14.47 -16.15 23.65
N LEU A 70 -14.68 -15.04 24.34
CA LEU A 70 -15.87 -14.84 25.17
C LEU A 70 -17.14 -14.77 24.33
N GLU A 71 -17.12 -14.02 23.23
CA GLU A 71 -18.24 -13.95 22.29
C GLU A 71 -18.61 -15.35 21.76
N ARG A 72 -17.61 -16.15 21.36
CA ARG A 72 -17.84 -17.50 20.86
C ARG A 72 -18.28 -18.50 21.93
N LEU A 73 -17.85 -18.30 23.17
CA LEU A 73 -18.27 -19.11 24.30
C LEU A 73 -19.73 -18.82 24.67
N GLU A 74 -20.12 -17.54 24.69
CA GLU A 74 -21.52 -17.13 24.90
C GLU A 74 -22.44 -17.71 23.82
N ASP A 75 -22.03 -17.64 22.55
CA ASP A 75 -22.79 -18.19 21.43
C ASP A 75 -23.07 -19.69 21.55
N LEU A 76 -22.09 -20.46 22.03
CA LEU A 76 -22.25 -21.91 22.23
C LEU A 76 -23.10 -22.21 23.45
N LEU A 77 -23.02 -21.39 24.50
CA LEU A 77 -23.82 -21.54 25.72
C LEU A 77 -25.29 -21.18 25.52
N GLU A 78 -25.66 -20.47 24.45
CA GLU A 78 -27.06 -20.28 24.05
C GLU A 78 -27.75 -21.59 23.62
N ILE A 79 -26.99 -22.65 23.30
CA ILE A 79 -27.55 -23.93 22.86
C ILE A 79 -27.96 -24.79 24.05
N ASP A 80 -29.23 -25.20 24.07
CA ASP A 80 -29.78 -26.08 25.11
C ASP A 80 -29.04 -27.42 25.16
N GLY A 81 -28.38 -27.66 26.30
CA GLY A 81 -27.63 -28.88 26.57
C GLY A 81 -26.11 -28.74 26.43
N ILE A 82 -25.60 -27.60 25.94
CA ILE A 82 -24.17 -27.28 25.99
C ILE A 82 -23.87 -26.57 27.31
N GLY A 83 -23.15 -27.24 28.21
CA GLY A 83 -22.59 -26.61 29.41
C GLY A 83 -21.15 -26.13 29.18
N ASP A 84 -20.59 -25.41 30.15
CA ASP A 84 -19.25 -24.79 30.06
C ASP A 84 -18.17 -25.76 29.55
N SER A 85 -18.08 -26.96 30.13
CA SER A 85 -17.09 -27.97 29.73
C SER A 85 -17.25 -28.46 28.29
N THR A 86 -18.48 -28.42 27.77
CA THR A 86 -18.80 -28.85 26.40
C THR A 86 -18.51 -27.72 25.42
N ALA A 87 -18.86 -26.47 25.75
CA ALA A 87 -18.50 -25.30 24.96
C ALA A 87 -16.98 -25.16 24.84
N GLU A 88 -16.25 -25.33 25.95
CA GLU A 88 -14.78 -25.32 25.97
C GLU A 88 -14.17 -26.41 25.06
N ALA A 89 -14.70 -27.64 25.14
CA ALA A 89 -14.25 -28.74 24.29
C ALA A 89 -14.48 -28.46 22.80
N LEU A 90 -15.63 -27.88 22.44
CA LEU A 90 -15.92 -27.48 21.06
C LEU A 90 -14.96 -26.40 20.57
N LEU A 91 -14.71 -25.35 21.37
CA LEU A 91 -13.77 -24.29 21.01
C LEU A 91 -12.31 -24.77 20.90
N LYS A 92 -11.91 -25.77 21.69
CA LYS A 92 -10.59 -26.40 21.60
C LYS A 92 -10.36 -27.08 20.25
N HIS A 93 -11.43 -27.58 19.62
CA HIS A 93 -11.42 -28.16 18.27
C HIS A 93 -11.81 -27.16 17.17
N ASP A 94 -11.74 -25.85 17.48
CA ASP A 94 -12.12 -24.76 16.57
C ASP A 94 -13.56 -24.82 16.06
N ILE A 95 -14.47 -25.47 16.80
CA ILE A 95 -15.87 -25.56 16.43
C ILE A 95 -16.60 -24.29 16.90
N THR A 96 -16.90 -23.41 15.95
CA THR A 96 -17.76 -22.23 16.16
C THR A 96 -19.24 -22.59 15.95
N LEU A 97 -20.13 -21.64 16.22
CA LEU A 97 -21.57 -21.81 16.00
C LEU A 97 -21.90 -22.17 14.53
N GLU A 98 -21.21 -21.55 13.57
CA GLU A 98 -21.34 -21.81 12.12
C GLU A 98 -20.89 -23.23 11.76
N ILE A 99 -19.76 -23.67 12.30
CA ILE A 99 -19.26 -25.02 12.04
C ILE A 99 -20.21 -26.05 12.69
N LEU A 100 -20.65 -25.78 13.92
CA LEU A 100 -21.58 -26.65 14.64
C LEU A 100 -22.92 -26.81 13.91
N ALA A 101 -23.40 -25.77 13.21
CA ALA A 101 -24.61 -25.81 12.39
C ALA A 101 -24.53 -26.80 11.21
N ASP A 102 -23.32 -27.03 10.69
CA ASP A 102 -23.04 -27.90 9.54
C ASP A 102 -22.61 -29.32 9.96
N MET A 103 -22.25 -29.54 11.22
CA MET A 103 -21.85 -30.86 11.72
C MET A 103 -23.02 -31.83 11.85
N THR A 104 -22.74 -33.14 11.69
CA THR A 104 -23.71 -34.18 12.04
C THR A 104 -23.64 -34.50 13.53
N VAL A 105 -24.73 -35.01 14.09
CA VAL A 105 -24.79 -35.43 15.51
C VAL A 105 -23.74 -36.51 15.82
N ASP A 106 -23.41 -37.36 14.86
CA ASP A 106 -22.43 -38.42 15.06
C ASP A 106 -20.98 -37.88 15.06
N ASP A 107 -20.69 -36.86 14.25
CA ASP A 107 -19.40 -36.15 14.31
C ASP A 107 -19.21 -35.45 15.66
N ILE A 108 -20.27 -34.81 16.17
CA ILE A 108 -20.24 -34.16 17.50
C ILE A 108 -20.01 -35.19 18.60
N LYS A 109 -20.69 -36.36 18.55
CA LYS A 109 -20.45 -37.44 19.52
C LYS A 109 -19.02 -37.96 19.46
N ALA A 110 -18.46 -38.11 18.26
CA ALA A 110 -17.10 -38.57 18.08
C ALA A 110 -16.12 -37.59 18.74
N LEU A 111 -16.23 -36.30 18.42
CA LEU A 111 -15.42 -35.21 18.98
C LEU A 111 -15.53 -35.14 20.50
N LEU A 112 -16.75 -35.16 21.05
CA LEU A 112 -16.95 -35.14 22.50
C LEU A 112 -16.37 -36.37 23.18
N SER A 113 -16.39 -37.54 22.53
CA SER A 113 -15.83 -38.76 23.11
C SER A 113 -14.31 -38.69 23.24
N GLU A 114 -13.62 -37.97 22.33
CA GLU A 114 -12.17 -37.73 22.42
C GLU A 114 -11.81 -36.91 23.66
N GLU A 115 -12.69 -36.00 24.07
CA GLU A 115 -12.57 -35.19 25.29
C GLU A 115 -13.20 -35.85 26.53
N GLY A 116 -13.68 -37.11 26.42
CA GLY A 116 -14.31 -37.84 27.52
C GLY A 116 -15.70 -37.33 27.92
N LEU A 117 -16.32 -36.51 27.08
CA LEU A 117 -17.65 -35.94 27.26
C LEU A 117 -18.71 -36.78 26.51
N ARG A 118 -19.97 -36.59 26.90
CA ARG A 118 -21.11 -37.24 26.24
C ARG A 118 -22.04 -36.18 25.69
N TYR A 119 -22.48 -36.36 24.44
CA TYR A 119 -23.55 -35.55 23.87
C TYR A 119 -24.82 -35.70 24.71
N GLN A 120 -25.31 -34.59 25.26
CA GLN A 120 -26.53 -34.54 26.07
C GLN A 120 -27.38 -33.38 25.58
N LYS A 121 -28.62 -33.67 25.17
CA LYS A 121 -29.61 -32.64 24.89
C LYS A 121 -30.87 -32.88 25.71
N PRO A 122 -31.61 -31.83 26.10
CA PRO A 122 -32.94 -31.99 26.68
C PRO A 122 -33.84 -32.81 25.74
N ARG A 123 -34.73 -33.63 26.33
CA ARG A 123 -35.58 -34.55 25.55
C ARG A 123 -36.44 -33.84 24.50
N GLU A 124 -36.83 -32.61 24.79
CA GLU A 124 -37.73 -31.78 23.97
C GLU A 124 -36.99 -30.76 23.09
N ALA A 125 -35.67 -30.58 23.28
CA ALA A 125 -34.89 -29.63 22.49
C ALA A 125 -34.47 -30.24 21.13
N PRO A 126 -34.34 -29.44 20.06
CA PRO A 126 -33.73 -29.85 18.79
C PRO A 126 -32.28 -30.33 18.99
N ASP A 127 -31.71 -31.01 18.00
CA ASP A 127 -30.26 -31.33 18.02
C ASP A 127 -29.42 -30.05 17.90
N TRP A 128 -28.22 -30.04 18.49
CA TRP A 128 -27.36 -28.84 18.53
C TRP A 128 -27.11 -28.18 17.17
N PRO A 129 -26.88 -28.92 16.06
CA PRO A 129 -26.75 -28.29 14.73
C PRO A 129 -27.98 -27.50 14.30
N ILE A 130 -29.18 -27.95 14.68
CA ILE A 130 -30.43 -27.26 14.35
C ILE A 130 -30.57 -26.00 15.20
N GLN A 131 -30.28 -26.09 16.50
CA GLN A 131 -30.30 -24.94 17.39
C GLN A 131 -29.27 -23.88 16.96
N ALA A 132 -28.07 -24.30 16.56
CA ALA A 132 -27.03 -23.41 16.04
C ALA A 132 -27.50 -22.63 14.80
N ARG A 133 -28.19 -23.29 13.85
CA ARG A 133 -28.79 -22.59 12.69
C ARG A 133 -29.85 -21.58 13.13
N GLN A 134 -30.71 -21.93 14.06
CA GLN A 134 -31.75 -21.02 14.57
C GLN A 134 -31.14 -19.79 15.26
N ILE A 135 -30.06 -19.95 16.01
CA ILE A 135 -29.34 -18.83 16.63
C ILE A 135 -28.70 -17.95 15.54
N LEU A 136 -28.07 -18.54 14.52
CA LEU A 136 -27.49 -17.81 13.39
C LEU A 136 -28.54 -17.02 12.60
N GLU A 137 -29.69 -17.63 12.31
CA GLU A 137 -30.83 -16.98 11.65
C GLU A 137 -31.33 -15.78 12.48
N ARG A 138 -31.55 -15.96 13.80
CA ARG A 138 -31.94 -14.86 14.70
C ARG A 138 -30.93 -13.73 14.73
N LYS A 139 -29.62 -14.03 14.68
CA LYS A 139 -28.56 -13.01 14.64
C LYS A 139 -28.49 -12.28 13.29
N GLN A 140 -28.88 -12.92 12.19
CA GLN A 140 -28.94 -12.31 10.86
C GLN A 140 -30.15 -11.40 10.66
N ASP A 141 -31.32 -11.77 11.21
CA ASP A 141 -32.57 -11.05 11.01
C ASP A 141 -32.69 -9.75 11.85
N GLY A 142 -31.76 -9.51 12.78
CA GLY A 142 -31.82 -8.39 13.72
C GLY A 142 -32.95 -8.56 14.76
N PRO A 143 -32.98 -7.77 15.84
CA PRO A 143 -33.91 -8.01 16.93
C PRO A 143 -35.36 -7.80 16.50
N GLU A 144 -36.19 -8.84 16.61
CA GLU A 144 -37.64 -8.71 16.48
C GLU A 144 -38.21 -7.80 17.58
N PRO A 145 -39.12 -6.87 17.26
CA PRO A 145 -39.71 -5.98 18.23
C PRO A 145 -40.81 -6.73 19.00
N GLY A 146 -40.49 -7.42 20.09
CA GLY A 146 -41.56 -7.89 20.97
C GLY A 146 -41.32 -8.91 22.08
N GLU A 147 -40.14 -9.50 22.26
CA GLU A 147 -39.96 -10.46 23.36
C GLU A 147 -38.97 -9.94 24.40
N GLY A 148 -39.50 -9.65 25.59
CA GLY A 148 -38.74 -9.21 26.75
C GLY A 148 -37.92 -10.35 27.32
N THR A 149 -36.61 -10.19 27.29
CA THR A 149 -35.68 -10.77 28.26
C THR A 149 -35.03 -9.63 29.02
N ASP A 150 -35.39 -9.53 30.29
CA ASP A 150 -34.96 -8.51 31.24
C ASP A 150 -33.43 -8.50 31.40
N GLY A 151 -32.82 -7.32 31.19
CA GLY A 151 -31.42 -7.04 31.52
C GLY A 151 -30.67 -6.24 30.46
N VAL A 152 -30.77 -6.62 29.18
CA VAL A 152 -29.94 -6.06 28.11
C VAL A 152 -30.62 -4.90 27.37
N SER A 153 -31.95 -4.94 27.25
CA SER A 153 -32.74 -3.84 26.64
C SER A 153 -32.65 -2.55 27.46
N ASP A 154 -32.62 -2.65 28.79
CA ASP A 154 -32.46 -1.48 29.67
C ASP A 154 -31.07 -0.85 29.56
N ARG A 155 -30.02 -1.65 29.33
CA ARG A 155 -28.64 -1.16 29.15
C ARG A 155 -28.47 -0.44 27.81
N ILE A 156 -29.10 -0.96 26.75
CA ILE A 156 -29.08 -0.35 25.41
C ILE A 156 -29.99 0.88 25.35
N ALA A 157 -31.15 0.86 26.04
CA ALA A 157 -32.02 2.02 26.17
C ALA A 157 -31.36 3.14 27.00
N GLU A 158 -30.61 2.79 28.04
CA GLU A 158 -29.83 3.74 28.86
C GLU A 158 -28.67 4.35 28.08
N LEU A 159 -27.91 3.55 27.32
CA LEU A 159 -26.87 4.06 26.42
C LEU A 159 -27.45 4.95 25.31
N ARG A 160 -28.61 4.60 24.74
CA ARG A 160 -29.32 5.46 23.77
C ARG A 160 -29.83 6.76 24.41
N ARG A 161 -30.26 6.72 25.66
CA ARG A 161 -30.63 7.92 26.45
C ARG A 161 -29.42 8.82 26.69
N GLN A 162 -28.29 8.24 27.09
CA GLN A 162 -27.05 8.98 27.36
C GLN A 162 -26.48 9.60 26.08
N ILE A 163 -26.55 8.89 24.94
CA ILE A 163 -26.16 9.42 23.62
C ILE A 163 -27.11 10.54 23.15
N GLN A 164 -28.40 10.46 23.49
CA GLN A 164 -29.37 11.52 23.15
C GLN A 164 -29.21 12.76 24.05
N ILE A 165 -28.89 12.60 25.33
CA ILE A 165 -28.56 13.69 26.26
C ILE A 165 -27.29 14.43 25.82
N LEU A 166 -26.30 13.70 25.30
CA LEU A 166 -25.06 14.29 24.74
C LEU A 166 -25.28 15.03 23.41
N LYS A 167 -26.37 14.76 22.68
CA LYS A 167 -26.70 15.44 21.41
C LYS A 167 -27.45 16.76 21.61
N ASP A 168 -28.12 16.95 22.75
CA ASP A 168 -29.01 18.08 23.00
C ASP A 168 -28.42 19.14 23.97
N GLU A 169 -27.09 19.11 24.24
CA GLU A 169 -26.46 20.05 25.16
C GLU A 169 -26.30 21.48 24.57
N PRO A 170 -26.83 22.53 25.24
CA PRO A 170 -26.81 23.92 24.76
C PRO A 170 -25.44 24.62 24.83
N GLU A 171 -24.42 24.02 25.45
CA GLU A 171 -23.11 24.65 25.66
C GLU A 171 -22.28 24.75 24.36
N LEU A 172 -22.51 23.88 23.37
CA LEU A 172 -21.85 23.96 22.06
C LEU A 172 -22.35 25.12 21.18
N LYS A 173 -23.56 25.65 21.44
CA LYS A 173 -24.09 26.83 20.73
C LYS A 173 -23.46 28.13 21.21
N ASN A 174 -23.05 28.20 22.48
CA ASN A 174 -22.35 29.36 23.02
C ASN A 174 -20.89 29.37 22.56
N LEU A 175 -20.23 28.20 22.48
CA LEU A 175 -18.87 28.09 21.95
C LEU A 175 -18.76 28.52 20.47
N ALA A 176 -19.77 28.22 19.64
CA ALA A 176 -19.81 28.66 18.24
C ALA A 176 -20.12 30.16 18.07
N LYS A 177 -20.75 30.78 19.06
CA LYS A 177 -21.00 32.23 19.11
C LYS A 177 -19.74 32.97 19.56
N ASP A 178 -19.06 32.45 20.58
CA ASP A 178 -17.81 33.00 21.11
C ASP A 178 -16.67 32.88 20.09
N LEU A 179 -16.61 31.79 19.32
CA LEU A 179 -15.68 31.63 18.19
C LEU A 179 -15.95 32.60 17.03
N ARG A 180 -17.20 33.03 16.84
CA ARG A 180 -17.57 34.01 15.80
C ARG A 180 -17.21 35.43 16.21
N GLU A 181 -17.43 35.79 17.47
CA GLU A 181 -17.01 37.09 18.02
C GLU A 181 -15.47 37.22 18.05
N LEU A 182 -14.73 36.13 18.32
CA LEU A 182 -13.25 36.08 18.23
C LEU A 182 -12.68 36.19 16.81
N LEU A 183 -13.44 35.73 15.80
CA LEU A 183 -13.04 35.80 14.40
C LEU A 183 -13.31 37.19 13.79
N ASP A 184 -14.30 37.93 14.29
CA ASP A 184 -14.59 39.30 13.88
C ASP A 184 -13.65 40.35 14.54
N GLU A 185 -12.98 40.00 15.66
CA GLU A 185 -12.00 40.87 16.35
C GLU A 185 -10.60 40.89 15.71
N LEU A 186 -10.27 39.95 14.82
CA LEU A 186 -8.93 39.77 14.22
C LEU A 186 -8.69 40.61 12.94
N ASP A 187 -9.19 41.85 12.91
CA ASP A 187 -9.07 42.79 11.77
C ASP A 187 -7.61 42.92 11.29
N LEU A 188 -7.31 42.36 10.11
CA LEU A 188 -5.98 42.29 9.48
C LEU A 188 -5.74 43.43 8.47
N PRO A 189 -5.43 44.66 8.93
CA PRO A 189 -4.60 45.59 8.15
C PRO A 189 -3.18 45.81 8.71
N GLU A 190 -2.91 45.49 9.98
CA GLU A 190 -1.64 45.85 10.64
C GLU A 190 -0.45 44.93 10.27
N ALA A 191 -0.72 43.64 10.00
CA ALA A 191 0.32 42.67 9.63
C ALA A 191 0.95 42.93 8.25
N VAL A 192 0.23 43.60 7.35
CA VAL A 192 0.75 43.96 6.00
C VAL A 192 1.68 45.18 6.05
N ALA A 193 1.49 46.06 7.04
CA ALA A 193 2.34 47.23 7.26
C ALA A 193 3.68 46.85 7.92
N GLU A 194 3.68 45.90 8.86
CA GLU A 194 4.90 45.37 9.48
C GLU A 194 5.78 44.59 8.50
N PHE A 195 5.16 43.81 7.60
CA PHE A 195 5.88 43.07 6.56
C PHE A 195 6.64 43.98 5.58
N SER A 196 6.06 45.15 5.25
CA SER A 196 6.72 46.16 4.40
C SER A 196 7.85 46.93 5.11
N GLY A 197 7.89 46.90 6.44
CA GLY A 197 8.94 47.47 7.28
C GLY A 197 10.13 46.53 7.46
N ALA A 198 9.87 45.25 7.70
CA ALA A 198 10.90 44.22 7.89
C ALA A 198 11.74 43.97 6.63
N VAL A 199 11.11 43.97 5.44
CA VAL A 199 11.80 43.83 4.15
C VAL A 199 12.72 45.03 3.86
N ARG A 200 12.41 46.24 4.36
CA ARG A 200 13.29 47.42 4.25
C ARG A 200 14.43 47.43 5.27
N ALA A 201 14.28 46.75 6.41
CA ALA A 201 15.31 46.63 7.44
C ALA A 201 16.39 45.59 7.07
N ALA A 202 16.00 44.48 6.44
CA ALA A 202 16.93 43.42 6.00
C ALA A 202 17.94 43.90 4.94
N GLY A 203 17.60 44.92 4.13
CA GLY A 203 18.51 45.50 3.13
C GLY A 203 19.61 46.42 3.68
N ARG A 204 19.64 46.75 4.98
CA ARG A 204 20.62 47.71 5.56
C ARG A 204 21.68 47.09 6.48
N ILE A 205 21.59 45.81 6.84
CA ILE A 205 22.56 45.15 7.75
C ILE A 205 23.79 44.61 6.99
N GLY A 206 24.27 45.37 6.00
CA GLY A 206 25.39 44.99 5.13
C GLY A 206 26.73 45.68 5.44
N ARG A 207 26.81 46.59 6.43
CA ARG A 207 28.07 47.30 6.74
C ARG A 207 28.18 47.63 8.24
N GLY A 208 28.90 46.80 8.97
CA GLY A 208 29.33 47.07 10.35
C GLY A 208 30.60 46.28 10.68
N THR A 209 31.70 47.01 10.88
CA THR A 209 33.09 46.59 11.09
C THR A 209 33.33 45.58 12.23
N ILE A 210 34.06 44.50 11.94
CA ILE A 210 34.72 43.63 12.94
C ILE A 210 36.25 43.74 12.75
N GLY A 211 36.95 44.01 13.86
CA GLY A 211 38.40 44.29 13.90
C GLY A 211 39.29 43.06 13.69
N GLN A 212 40.50 43.32 13.18
CA GLN A 212 41.55 42.37 12.82
C GLN A 212 42.27 41.76 14.04
N LEU A 213 42.58 40.46 13.97
CA LEU A 213 43.70 39.80 14.67
C LEU A 213 44.52 39.00 13.65
N PRO A 214 45.87 39.00 13.71
CA PRO A 214 46.70 38.46 12.63
C PRO A 214 47.09 36.99 12.87
N GLY A 215 46.91 36.13 11.86
CA GLY A 215 47.66 34.87 11.75
C GLY A 215 46.96 33.62 11.19
N LEU A 216 45.66 33.60 10.94
CA LEU A 216 44.94 32.45 10.35
C LEU A 216 43.83 32.91 9.37
N PRO A 217 43.61 32.24 8.21
CA PRO A 217 42.56 32.63 7.26
C PRO A 217 41.17 32.16 7.75
N PRO A 218 40.16 33.04 7.89
CA PRO A 218 38.84 32.73 8.50
C PRO A 218 37.82 32.00 7.58
N ASP A 219 38.16 31.68 6.34
CA ASP A 219 37.15 31.72 5.28
C ASP A 219 36.68 30.33 4.74
N ALA A 220 37.34 29.23 5.10
CA ALA A 220 37.02 27.90 4.55
C ALA A 220 35.82 27.20 5.22
N ALA A 221 35.66 27.33 6.54
CA ALA A 221 34.52 26.77 7.28
C ALA A 221 33.25 27.64 7.12
N SER A 222 33.45 28.92 6.85
CA SER A 222 32.41 29.94 6.72
C SER A 222 31.56 29.82 5.45
N GLN A 223 31.97 29.03 4.46
CA GLN A 223 31.22 28.81 3.21
C GLN A 223 30.57 27.42 3.14
N LEU A 224 31.13 26.38 3.78
CA LEU A 224 30.41 25.11 4.03
C LEU A 224 29.12 25.33 4.84
N VAL A 225 29.20 26.28 5.79
CA VAL A 225 28.04 26.81 6.52
C VAL A 225 27.06 27.55 5.60
N ARG A 226 27.54 28.21 4.54
CA ARG A 226 26.68 28.90 3.56
C ARG A 226 25.96 27.94 2.62
N ASP A 227 26.55 26.80 2.28
CA ASP A 227 25.90 25.77 1.45
C ASP A 227 24.75 25.09 2.19
N ILE A 228 24.92 24.85 3.50
CA ILE A 228 23.85 24.37 4.39
C ILE A 228 22.78 25.45 4.53
N GLN A 229 23.16 26.71 4.77
CA GLN A 229 22.21 27.84 4.81
C GLN A 229 21.44 28.03 3.49
N ALA A 230 22.06 27.77 2.35
CA ALA A 230 21.39 27.83 1.04
C ALA A 230 20.41 26.66 0.87
N GLY A 231 20.77 25.46 1.32
CA GLY A 231 19.86 24.31 1.37
C GLY A 231 18.68 24.53 2.33
N ASP A 232 18.94 25.11 3.49
CA ASP A 232 17.95 25.50 4.49
C ASP A 232 16.98 26.55 3.92
N LEU A 233 17.50 27.58 3.24
CA LEU A 233 16.68 28.59 2.59
C LEU A 233 15.80 27.99 1.48
N GLN A 234 16.33 27.03 0.71
CA GLN A 234 15.59 26.34 -0.33
C GLN A 234 14.49 25.43 0.24
N ALA A 235 14.78 24.64 1.28
CA ALA A 235 13.81 23.77 1.95
C ALA A 235 12.71 24.58 2.65
N HIS A 236 13.07 25.72 3.23
CA HIS A 236 12.12 26.67 3.80
C HIS A 236 11.20 27.24 2.72
N GLN A 237 11.75 27.72 1.60
CA GLN A 237 10.96 28.25 0.49
C GLN A 237 10.00 27.21 -0.10
N GLN A 238 10.44 25.95 -0.25
CA GLN A 238 9.59 24.85 -0.71
C GLN A 238 8.42 24.57 0.25
N SER A 239 8.67 24.64 1.56
CA SER A 239 7.65 24.44 2.59
C SER A 239 6.62 25.59 2.58
N VAL A 240 7.09 26.84 2.38
CA VAL A 240 6.25 28.03 2.20
C VAL A 240 5.36 27.89 0.96
N ASP A 241 5.95 27.55 -0.19
CA ASP A 241 5.23 27.41 -1.46
C ASP A 241 4.18 26.30 -1.38
N ARG A 242 4.51 25.18 -0.71
CA ARG A 242 3.59 24.07 -0.49
C ARG A 242 2.44 24.44 0.44
N ALA A 243 2.71 25.17 1.53
CA ALA A 243 1.66 25.67 2.43
C ALA A 243 0.68 26.59 1.67
N HIS A 244 1.20 27.49 0.83
CA HIS A 244 0.39 28.37 0.01
C HIS A 244 -0.51 27.61 -0.96
N LEU A 245 0.00 26.56 -1.61
CA LEU A 245 -0.80 25.69 -2.48
C LEU A 245 -1.93 24.99 -1.73
N LEU A 246 -1.66 24.46 -0.54
CA LEU A 246 -2.67 23.75 0.29
C LEU A 246 -3.74 24.71 0.84
N VAL A 247 -3.36 25.92 1.24
CA VAL A 247 -4.32 26.98 1.64
C VAL A 247 -5.23 27.36 0.47
N LYS A 248 -4.66 27.50 -0.73
CA LYS A 248 -5.43 27.80 -1.94
C LYS A 248 -6.42 26.68 -2.27
N LEU A 249 -5.97 25.43 -2.24
CA LEU A 249 -6.82 24.25 -2.44
C LEU A 249 -7.97 24.16 -1.41
N LYS A 250 -7.71 24.51 -0.14
CA LYS A 250 -8.76 24.57 0.89
C LYS A 250 -9.82 25.63 0.59
N ARG A 251 -9.39 26.78 0.08
CA ARG A 251 -10.27 27.91 -0.26
C ARG A 251 -11.16 27.59 -1.46
N ASP A 252 -10.64 26.85 -2.43
CA ASP A 252 -11.36 26.53 -3.68
C ASP A 252 -12.36 25.36 -3.54
N ARG A 253 -12.30 24.57 -2.46
CA ARG A 253 -13.15 23.37 -2.22
C ARG A 253 -14.16 23.50 -1.07
N ASP A 254 -14.67 24.70 -0.77
CA ASP A 254 -15.68 24.93 0.28
C ASP A 254 -15.33 24.24 1.64
N ASN A 255 -14.07 24.39 2.08
CA ASN A 255 -13.47 23.92 3.34
C ASN A 255 -13.12 22.43 3.49
N ASP A 256 -13.46 21.54 2.56
CA ASP A 256 -13.14 20.10 2.68
C ASP A 256 -11.87 19.73 1.90
N LEU A 257 -10.72 19.87 2.58
CA LEU A 257 -9.50 19.15 2.19
C LEU A 257 -9.61 17.70 2.67
N GLU A 258 -9.11 16.74 1.89
CA GLU A 258 -8.95 15.36 2.34
C GLU A 258 -8.11 15.30 3.63
N PRO A 259 -8.35 14.34 4.54
CA PRO A 259 -7.67 14.26 5.83
C PRO A 259 -6.14 14.31 5.75
N ILE A 260 -5.56 13.67 4.71
CA ILE A 260 -4.12 13.68 4.44
C ILE A 260 -3.62 15.10 4.11
N LEU A 261 -4.34 15.84 3.26
CA LEU A 261 -3.98 17.20 2.88
C LEU A 261 -4.25 18.20 4.01
N GLN A 262 -5.24 17.94 4.88
CA GLN A 262 -5.44 18.71 6.10
C GLN A 262 -4.28 18.54 7.07
N GLN A 263 -3.80 17.31 7.26
CA GLN A 263 -2.61 17.03 8.04
C GLN A 263 -1.38 17.71 7.44
N GLU A 264 -1.22 17.65 6.10
CA GLU A 264 -0.13 18.33 5.39
C GLU A 264 -0.15 19.85 5.60
N LEU A 265 -1.33 20.47 5.53
CA LEU A 265 -1.51 21.88 5.80
C LEU A 265 -1.20 22.25 7.26
N ILE A 266 -1.54 21.38 8.21
CA ILE A 266 -1.25 21.60 9.64
C ILE A 266 0.27 21.53 9.90
N ALA A 267 0.99 20.54 9.37
CA ALA A 267 2.45 20.48 9.53
C ALA A 267 3.16 21.65 8.85
N ALA A 268 2.73 22.03 7.65
CA ALA A 268 3.29 23.19 6.97
C ALA A 268 3.07 24.47 7.79
N LYS A 269 1.89 24.63 8.42
CA LYS A 269 1.63 25.72 9.37
C LYS A 269 2.50 25.65 10.62
N VAL A 270 2.76 24.47 11.18
CA VAL A 270 3.65 24.30 12.34
C VAL A 270 5.07 24.74 11.98
N ILE A 271 5.61 24.31 10.83
CA ILE A 271 6.93 24.72 10.33
C ILE A 271 7.01 26.25 10.15
N LEU A 272 5.93 26.87 9.66
CA LEU A 272 5.85 28.32 9.46
C LEU A 272 5.56 29.11 10.75
N SER A 273 5.04 28.47 11.80
CA SER A 273 4.68 29.13 13.07
C SER A 273 5.87 29.39 14.00
N TYR A 274 7.04 28.83 13.70
CA TYR A 274 8.29 29.17 14.38
C TYR A 274 8.67 30.63 14.04
N GLN A 275 8.36 31.56 14.95
CA GLN A 275 8.42 33.01 14.74
C GLN A 275 9.84 33.63 14.62
N GLU A 276 10.92 32.84 14.68
CA GLU A 276 12.25 33.34 14.35
C GLU A 276 12.90 32.53 13.20
N PRO A 277 13.41 33.18 12.14
CA PRO A 277 14.05 32.52 10.99
C PRO A 277 15.43 31.90 11.31
N LYS A 278 15.71 31.55 12.58
CA LYS A 278 17.06 31.20 13.05
C LYS A 278 17.41 29.71 12.99
N LEU A 279 16.46 28.80 12.83
CA LEU A 279 16.72 27.35 12.87
C LEU A 279 15.89 26.62 11.81
N VAL A 280 16.15 26.89 10.54
CA VAL A 280 15.92 25.83 9.54
C VAL A 280 17.20 25.00 9.58
N ILE A 281 17.10 23.79 10.11
CA ILE A 281 18.21 22.83 10.12
C ILE A 281 17.88 21.78 9.08
N ASP A 282 18.77 21.60 8.09
CA ASP A 282 18.70 20.53 7.10
C ASP A 282 18.31 19.20 7.79
N PRO A 283 17.12 18.65 7.51
CA PRO A 283 16.63 17.44 8.16
C PRO A 283 17.56 16.24 7.95
N LEU A 284 18.18 16.14 6.76
CA LEU A 284 19.14 15.07 6.47
C LEU A 284 20.38 15.22 7.35
N PHE A 285 20.83 16.45 7.54
CA PHE A 285 21.98 16.74 8.38
C PHE A 285 21.73 16.28 9.83
N LYS A 286 20.59 16.64 10.42
CA LYS A 286 20.23 16.21 11.78
C LYS A 286 20.11 14.69 11.88
N ALA A 287 19.56 14.04 10.86
CA ALA A 287 19.46 12.59 10.81
C ALA A 287 20.85 11.92 10.90
N VAL A 288 21.82 12.43 10.11
CA VAL A 288 23.20 11.91 10.13
C VAL A 288 23.85 12.15 11.48
N GLN A 289 23.68 13.34 12.07
CA GLN A 289 24.24 13.68 13.39
C GLN A 289 23.73 12.72 14.48
N LEU A 290 22.42 12.44 14.51
CA LEU A 290 21.81 11.54 15.48
C LEU A 290 22.23 10.10 15.29
N TYR A 291 22.30 9.67 14.03
CA TYR A 291 22.81 8.34 13.71
C TYR A 291 24.22 8.16 14.27
N LEU A 292 25.09 9.17 14.15
CA LEU A 292 26.43 9.14 14.72
C LEU A 292 26.41 9.12 16.25
N HIS A 293 25.58 9.94 16.91
CA HIS A 293 25.42 9.89 18.36
C HIS A 293 24.96 8.50 18.84
N HIS A 294 24.01 7.88 18.15
CA HIS A 294 23.53 6.54 18.49
C HIS A 294 24.64 5.47 18.37
N ASN A 295 25.59 5.68 17.48
CA ASN A 295 26.76 4.81 17.32
C ASN A 295 27.95 5.23 18.21
N ASN A 296 27.70 6.00 19.29
CA ASN A 296 28.72 6.52 20.21
C ASN A 296 29.79 7.41 19.55
N ILE A 297 29.48 8.01 18.40
CA ILE A 297 30.34 8.97 17.73
C ILE A 297 29.83 10.36 18.11
N ASP A 298 30.43 10.93 19.16
CA ASP A 298 30.06 12.27 19.64
C ASP A 298 30.40 13.32 18.58
N VAL A 299 29.36 13.92 18.03
CA VAL A 299 29.45 15.00 17.04
C VAL A 299 28.84 16.25 17.64
N PRO A 300 29.61 17.33 17.74
CA PRO A 300 29.17 18.51 18.48
C PRO A 300 27.97 19.18 17.79
N ASP A 301 27.08 19.75 18.60
CA ASP A 301 25.90 20.45 18.11
C ASP A 301 26.24 21.76 17.40
N HIS A 302 25.37 22.16 16.48
CA HIS A 302 25.54 23.40 15.73
C HIS A 302 25.23 24.59 16.63
N VAL A 303 26.07 25.61 16.58
CA VAL A 303 25.79 26.91 17.22
C VAL A 303 25.30 27.84 16.12
N ASP A 304 24.05 28.31 16.22
CA ASP A 304 23.43 29.24 15.25
C ASP A 304 23.37 28.73 13.79
N GLY A 305 23.08 27.44 13.59
CA GLY A 305 23.07 26.81 12.26
C GLY A 305 24.47 26.63 11.66
N ARG A 306 25.54 26.84 12.45
CA ARG A 306 26.93 26.70 12.02
C ARG A 306 27.59 25.53 12.73
N PHE A 307 28.45 24.82 12.02
CA PHE A 307 29.26 23.78 12.66
C PHE A 307 30.12 24.40 13.79
N PRO A 308 30.25 23.72 14.94
CA PRO A 308 30.86 24.25 16.16
C PRO A 308 32.37 24.52 16.09
N VAL A 309 32.99 24.36 14.93
CA VAL A 309 34.41 24.69 14.71
C VAL A 309 34.68 26.20 14.75
N ILE A 310 33.64 27.04 14.62
CA ILE A 310 33.85 28.46 14.25
C ILE A 310 33.78 29.43 15.45
N GLY A 311 33.49 28.97 16.68
CA GLY A 311 33.31 29.90 17.83
C GLY A 311 33.85 29.46 19.18
N ASN A 312 34.23 28.20 19.38
CA ASN A 312 34.59 27.69 20.72
C ASN A 312 35.97 27.02 20.69
N PRO A 313 36.96 27.46 21.51
CA PRO A 313 38.34 26.98 21.47
C PRO A 313 38.55 25.57 22.06
N LYS A 314 37.49 24.79 22.30
CA LYS A 314 37.64 23.39 22.73
C LYS A 314 37.84 22.50 21.49
N PRO A 315 38.93 21.71 21.42
CA PRO A 315 39.18 20.82 20.31
C PRO A 315 38.15 19.70 20.32
N VAL A 316 37.09 19.86 19.54
CA VAL A 316 36.27 18.73 19.10
C VAL A 316 37.21 17.79 18.35
N ASN A 317 37.12 16.49 18.61
CA ASN A 317 37.89 15.50 17.87
C ASN A 317 37.54 15.62 16.38
N ASN A 318 38.47 16.17 15.58
CA ASN A 318 38.26 16.58 14.18
C ASN A 318 37.79 15.41 13.30
N GLU A 319 38.06 14.19 13.75
CA GLU A 319 37.68 12.92 13.13
C GLU A 319 36.16 12.69 13.07
N ASN A 320 35.44 13.00 14.14
CA ASN A 320 33.99 12.76 14.20
C ASN A 320 33.24 13.75 13.29
N LEU A 321 33.77 14.97 13.19
CA LEU A 321 33.23 15.99 12.30
C LEU A 321 33.44 15.64 10.82
N LEU A 322 34.62 15.15 10.44
CA LEU A 322 34.87 14.68 9.07
C LEU A 322 33.98 13.49 8.71
N THR A 323 33.69 12.60 9.68
CA THR A 323 32.75 11.49 9.51
C THR A 323 31.34 12.00 9.20
N LEU A 324 30.86 12.98 9.97
CA LEU A 324 29.56 13.63 9.76
C LEU A 324 29.46 14.31 8.38
N ILE A 325 30.48 15.08 8.00
CA ILE A 325 30.51 15.77 6.69
C ILE A 325 30.58 14.75 5.55
N ALA A 326 31.37 13.67 5.69
CA ALA A 326 31.49 12.64 4.67
C ALA A 326 30.18 11.88 4.50
N MET A 327 29.54 11.47 5.58
CA MET A 327 28.24 10.78 5.53
C MET A 327 27.16 11.67 4.92
N TYR A 328 27.07 12.93 5.35
CA TYR A 328 26.17 13.89 4.74
C TYR A 328 26.44 14.08 3.24
N GLY A 329 27.71 14.25 2.85
CA GLY A 329 28.11 14.38 1.45
C GLY A 329 27.82 13.13 0.61
N ILE A 330 27.96 11.92 1.16
CA ILE A 330 27.60 10.66 0.49
C ILE A 330 26.10 10.58 0.29
N MET A 331 25.32 10.86 1.35
CA MET A 331 23.86 10.88 1.27
C MET A 331 23.34 11.89 0.24
N ARG A 332 23.99 13.07 0.13
CA ARG A 332 23.70 14.05 -0.91
C ARG A 332 24.09 13.58 -2.31
N ARG A 333 25.28 12.99 -2.45
CA ARG A 333 25.80 12.47 -3.72
C ARG A 333 24.87 11.41 -4.31
N ASP A 334 24.34 10.54 -3.46
CA ASP A 334 23.48 9.40 -3.82
C ASP A 334 21.99 9.78 -3.86
N ASN A 335 21.70 11.09 -3.75
CA ASN A 335 20.36 11.67 -3.86
C ASN A 335 19.36 11.10 -2.83
N HIS A 336 19.85 10.68 -1.66
CA HIS A 336 19.02 10.36 -0.48
C HIS A 336 18.44 11.64 0.19
N THR A 337 18.47 12.77 -0.52
CA THR A 337 18.06 14.12 -0.08
C THR A 337 16.65 14.52 -0.49
N LYS A 338 16.02 13.82 -1.43
CA LYS A 338 14.71 14.23 -1.96
C LYS A 338 13.58 13.47 -1.25
N PRO A 339 12.55 14.15 -0.72
CA PRO A 339 11.25 13.50 -0.53
C PRO A 339 10.73 13.09 -1.91
N TYR A 340 10.16 11.89 -2.03
CA TYR A 340 9.45 11.50 -3.25
C TYR A 340 8.36 12.53 -3.57
N PRO A 341 8.07 12.83 -4.85
CA PRO A 341 6.95 13.71 -5.20
C PRO A 341 5.66 13.08 -4.70
N GLY A 342 5.01 13.70 -3.70
CA GLY A 342 3.81 13.18 -3.05
C GLY A 342 4.00 12.69 -1.61
N GLU A 343 5.25 12.55 -1.16
CA GLU A 343 5.57 12.08 0.19
C GLU A 343 6.60 13.00 0.87
N SER A 344 6.22 14.25 1.18
CA SER A 344 7.06 15.19 1.96
C SER A 344 7.16 14.82 3.45
N TYR A 345 6.25 13.96 3.92
CA TYR A 345 6.08 13.55 5.31
C TYR A 345 7.03 12.47 5.86
N PRO A 346 7.46 11.43 5.10
CA PRO A 346 8.06 10.25 5.70
C PRO A 346 9.42 10.47 6.32
N ASN A 347 10.23 11.41 5.82
CA ASN A 347 11.58 11.56 6.34
C ASN A 347 11.60 12.40 7.63
N ALA A 348 10.82 13.47 7.75
CA ALA A 348 10.72 14.23 9.00
C ALA A 348 10.06 13.41 10.11
N LEU A 349 9.07 12.56 9.77
CA LEU A 349 8.41 11.66 10.70
C LEU A 349 9.26 10.42 11.01
N ALA A 350 9.99 9.84 10.04
CA ALA A 350 10.96 8.78 10.31
C ALA A 350 12.13 9.28 11.14
N LEU A 351 12.57 10.53 10.93
CA LEU A 351 13.45 11.25 11.85
C LEU A 351 12.81 11.30 13.24
N ALA A 352 11.61 11.88 13.38
CA ALA A 352 10.83 11.96 14.63
C ALA A 352 10.76 10.62 15.39
N CYS A 353 10.51 9.53 14.67
CA CYS A 353 10.37 8.20 15.24
C CYS A 353 11.71 7.52 15.53
N TYR A 354 12.76 7.81 14.75
CA TYR A 354 14.14 7.44 15.09
C TYR A 354 14.60 8.15 16.38
N PHE A 355 14.17 9.39 16.64
CA PHE A 355 14.46 10.11 17.90
C PHE A 355 13.81 9.45 19.13
N ARG A 356 12.65 8.79 18.99
CA ARG A 356 11.95 8.14 20.11
C ARG A 356 12.76 6.99 20.72
N ASP A 357 13.38 6.17 19.89
CA ASP A 357 14.08 4.96 20.35
C ASP A 357 15.48 5.27 20.93
N ALA A 358 16.05 6.44 20.62
CA ALA A 358 17.42 6.78 20.99
C ALA A 358 17.58 7.45 22.37
N HIS A 359 16.52 7.99 22.99
CA HIS A 359 16.62 8.85 24.19
C HIS A 359 15.60 8.54 25.29
N PHE A 360 15.62 7.31 25.83
CA PHE A 360 14.90 7.00 27.07
C PHE A 360 15.66 7.40 28.35
N GLU A 361 16.86 7.98 28.26
CA GLU A 361 17.72 8.20 29.45
C GLU A 361 18.09 9.66 29.80
N ASP A 362 17.77 10.69 28.99
CA ASP A 362 18.08 12.09 29.37
C ASP A 362 16.90 13.08 29.16
N PRO A 363 16.16 13.44 30.23
CA PRO A 363 15.04 14.38 30.19
C PRO A 363 15.45 15.86 30.07
N THR A 364 16.74 16.20 29.99
CA THR A 364 17.21 17.61 29.98
C THR A 364 17.33 18.24 28.59
N ASN A 365 17.06 17.50 27.51
CA ASN A 365 17.17 18.02 26.15
C ASN A 365 15.98 18.91 25.76
N GLN A 366 16.12 20.21 26.04
CA GLN A 366 15.10 21.25 25.93
C GLN A 366 14.47 21.34 24.52
N THR A 367 15.25 21.04 23.47
CA THR A 367 14.80 21.07 22.07
C THR A 367 13.80 19.95 21.76
N TYR A 368 13.93 18.78 22.40
CA TYR A 368 12.98 17.67 22.23
C TYR A 368 11.66 17.96 22.93
N ALA A 369 11.71 18.52 24.15
CA ALA A 369 10.53 18.89 24.91
C ALA A 369 9.70 19.97 24.18
N GLU A 370 10.36 20.93 23.54
CA GLU A 370 9.70 22.00 22.76
C GLU A 370 9.00 21.45 21.51
N VAL A 371 9.65 20.57 20.75
CA VAL A 371 9.07 19.92 19.56
C VAL A 371 7.89 19.01 19.93
N TYR A 372 8.06 18.20 20.98
CA TYR A 372 7.02 17.31 21.46
C TYR A 372 5.78 18.08 21.97
N THR A 373 6.02 19.19 22.70
CA THR A 373 4.94 20.05 23.21
C THR A 373 4.21 20.79 22.08
N ALA A 374 4.93 21.30 21.08
CA ALA A 374 4.33 21.96 19.92
C ALA A 374 3.47 21.00 19.07
N LEU A 375 3.93 19.76 18.85
CA LEU A 375 3.18 18.73 18.13
C LEU A 375 1.92 18.30 18.89
N ARG A 376 2.02 18.13 20.21
CA ARG A 376 0.86 17.80 21.06
C ARG A 376 -0.17 18.93 21.10
N ALA A 377 0.29 20.18 21.16
CA ALA A 377 -0.59 21.36 21.10
C ALA A 377 -1.31 21.51 19.76
N ALA A 378 -0.73 20.97 18.66
CA ALA A 378 -1.36 20.91 17.34
C ALA A 378 -2.32 19.71 17.15
N GLY A 379 -2.61 18.94 18.21
CA GLY A 379 -3.53 17.79 18.17
C GLY A 379 -2.94 16.51 17.60
N PHE A 380 -1.62 16.43 17.42
CA PHE A 380 -0.95 15.23 16.92
C PHE A 380 -0.81 14.17 18.03
N ASN A 381 -1.30 12.95 17.78
CA ASN A 381 -1.03 11.79 18.63
C ASN A 381 0.28 11.12 18.17
N TYR A 382 1.39 11.62 18.70
CA TYR A 382 2.75 11.25 18.33
C TYR A 382 3.04 9.75 18.47
N ASP A 383 2.48 9.11 19.50
CA ASP A 383 2.71 7.69 19.81
C ASP A 383 2.07 6.75 18.77
N LEU A 384 0.93 7.13 18.21
CA LEU A 384 0.23 6.37 17.17
C LEU A 384 0.98 6.45 15.82
N ALA A 385 1.56 7.61 15.53
CA ALA A 385 2.30 7.87 14.30
C ALA A 385 3.62 7.10 14.23
N CYS A 386 4.34 6.97 15.35
CA CYS A 386 5.62 6.26 15.37
C CYS A 386 5.51 4.73 15.43
N ASN A 387 4.49 4.19 16.10
CA ASN A 387 4.24 2.75 16.12
C ASN A 387 3.79 2.19 14.76
N SER A 388 3.18 3.01 13.90
CA SER A 388 2.81 2.61 12.53
C SER A 388 3.92 2.83 11.49
N TYR A 389 5.04 3.47 11.88
CA TYR A 389 6.14 3.82 10.98
C TYR A 389 7.36 2.89 11.06
N GLN A 390 7.63 2.28 12.21
CA GLN A 390 8.76 1.35 12.38
C GLN A 390 8.70 0.13 11.45
N ASP A 391 7.50 -0.29 11.02
CA ASP A 391 7.32 -1.42 10.09
C ASP A 391 7.47 -1.05 8.60
N ARG A 392 7.59 0.25 8.24
CA ARG A 392 7.59 0.66 6.84
C ARG A 392 8.96 0.44 6.16
N PRO A 393 8.99 -0.04 4.89
CA PRO A 393 10.22 -0.23 4.11
C PRO A 393 11.11 1.01 4.00
N LEU A 394 10.53 2.21 4.02
CA LEU A 394 11.24 3.49 3.88
C LEU A 394 12.24 3.77 5.02
N SER A 395 11.85 3.54 6.28
CA SER A 395 12.75 3.73 7.44
C SER A 395 13.92 2.75 7.42
N ARG A 396 13.65 1.49 7.03
CA ARG A 396 14.68 0.46 6.82
C ARG A 396 15.65 0.84 5.70
N ASN A 397 15.15 1.37 4.59
CA ASN A 397 15.97 1.82 3.47
C ASN A 397 16.85 3.02 3.83
N PHE A 398 16.32 3.99 4.57
CA PHE A 398 17.07 5.16 5.02
C PHE A 398 18.16 4.79 6.04
N SER A 399 17.84 3.97 7.03
CA SER A 399 18.81 3.45 8.01
C SER A 399 19.90 2.63 7.32
N LYS A 400 19.53 1.82 6.32
CA LYS A 400 20.47 1.08 5.46
C LYS A 400 21.37 2.03 4.67
N ALA A 401 20.84 3.12 4.12
CA ALA A 401 21.63 4.12 3.39
C ALA A 401 22.64 4.81 4.32
N LEU A 402 22.25 5.20 5.54
CA LEU A 402 23.17 5.76 6.55
C LEU A 402 24.28 4.77 6.92
N ALA A 403 23.93 3.50 7.14
CA ALA A 403 24.92 2.45 7.42
C ALA A 403 25.88 2.22 6.25
N LEU A 404 25.38 2.26 5.01
CA LEU A 404 26.21 2.16 3.80
C LEU A 404 27.13 3.37 3.64
N ALA A 405 26.64 4.59 3.89
CA ALA A 405 27.44 5.81 3.85
C ALA A 405 28.56 5.77 4.91
N GLN A 406 28.26 5.35 6.14
CA GLN A 406 29.26 5.17 7.18
C GLN A 406 30.29 4.10 6.79
N ALA A 407 29.84 2.96 6.25
CA ALA A 407 30.71 1.87 5.82
C ALA A 407 31.62 2.28 4.65
N GLU A 408 31.11 3.05 3.69
CA GLU A 408 31.88 3.57 2.57
C GLU A 408 33.00 4.51 3.05
N TYR A 409 32.65 5.52 3.86
CA TYR A 409 33.64 6.43 4.43
C TYR A 409 34.65 5.67 5.29
N SER A 410 34.20 4.81 6.20
CA SER A 410 35.09 4.06 7.10
C SER A 410 36.06 3.15 6.34
N ARG A 411 35.62 2.51 5.25
CA ARG A 411 36.46 1.66 4.41
C ARG A 411 37.55 2.45 3.68
N ASN A 412 37.23 3.66 3.22
CA ASN A 412 38.11 4.48 2.40
C ASN A 412 38.66 5.71 3.15
N ARG A 413 38.57 5.72 4.48
CA ARG A 413 38.81 6.92 5.30
C ARG A 413 40.14 7.63 5.01
N PRO A 414 41.29 6.93 4.97
CA PRO A 414 42.56 7.59 4.65
C PRO A 414 42.59 8.28 3.28
N LEU A 415 41.85 7.74 2.30
CA LEU A 415 41.73 8.33 0.97
C LEU A 415 40.84 9.57 1.01
N TYR A 416 39.68 9.49 1.68
CA TYR A 416 38.76 10.62 1.82
C TYR A 416 39.45 11.79 2.52
N ASP A 417 40.16 11.53 3.61
CA ASP A 417 40.88 12.54 4.39
C ASP A 417 42.00 13.19 3.56
N GLU A 418 42.77 12.42 2.78
CA GLU A 418 43.84 12.96 1.94
C GLU A 418 43.29 13.73 0.73
N VAL A 419 42.22 13.24 0.10
CA VAL A 419 41.53 13.95 -0.99
C VAL A 419 40.94 15.27 -0.48
N PHE A 420 40.35 15.28 0.73
CA PHE A 420 39.88 16.52 1.35
C PHE A 420 41.02 17.53 1.49
N ASN A 421 42.18 17.08 1.99
CA ASN A 421 43.36 17.93 2.17
C ASN A 421 43.96 18.43 0.85
N ILE A 422 43.89 17.63 -0.22
CA ILE A 422 44.36 18.01 -1.56
C ILE A 422 43.44 19.07 -2.14
N LEU A 423 42.13 18.79 -2.18
CA LEU A 423 41.13 19.71 -2.72
C LEU A 423 41.20 21.05 -1.95
N LYS A 424 41.42 21.00 -0.63
CA LYS A 424 41.57 22.19 0.23
C LYS A 424 42.76 23.07 -0.15
N LYS A 425 43.82 22.49 -0.73
CA LYS A 425 45.01 23.24 -1.15
C LYS A 425 44.87 23.82 -2.56
N GLU A 426 44.00 23.24 -3.39
CA GLU A 426 43.90 23.58 -4.82
C GLU A 426 42.81 24.60 -5.12
N ASP A 427 41.74 24.61 -4.34
CA ASP A 427 40.70 25.62 -4.48
C ASP A 427 41.08 26.89 -3.69
N THR A 428 41.85 27.77 -4.34
CA THR A 428 42.19 29.09 -3.80
C THR A 428 41.03 30.09 -3.83
N ALA A 429 39.87 29.72 -4.41
CA ALA A 429 38.76 30.62 -4.73
C ALA A 429 37.47 30.42 -3.91
N ASN A 430 37.47 29.51 -2.92
CA ASN A 430 36.44 29.22 -1.92
C ASN A 430 35.46 28.07 -2.26
N ALA A 431 35.62 27.01 -1.44
CA ALA A 431 34.66 26.01 -0.98
C ALA A 431 34.48 24.72 -1.81
N ILE A 432 34.84 23.61 -1.17
CA ILE A 432 34.57 22.26 -1.63
C ILE A 432 33.25 21.81 -1.03
N GLU A 433 32.22 21.66 -1.86
CA GLU A 433 30.95 21.07 -1.43
C GLU A 433 31.17 19.64 -0.92
N ALA A 434 30.49 19.26 0.17
CA ALA A 434 30.60 17.91 0.75
C ALA A 434 30.30 16.81 -0.28
N ALA A 435 29.30 17.02 -1.14
CA ALA A 435 28.95 16.10 -2.22
C ALA A 435 30.03 16.00 -3.31
N LYS A 436 30.70 17.11 -3.64
CA LYS A 436 31.82 17.13 -4.60
C LYS A 436 33.02 16.38 -4.04
N TRP A 437 33.37 16.63 -2.78
CA TRP A 437 34.44 15.92 -2.08
C TRP A 437 34.21 14.40 -2.04
N THR A 438 33.02 13.96 -1.64
CA THR A 438 32.69 12.53 -1.53
C THR A 438 32.57 11.87 -2.91
N ARG A 439 32.17 12.61 -3.94
CA ARG A 439 32.16 12.14 -5.33
C ARG A 439 33.58 11.93 -5.87
N VAL A 440 34.47 12.92 -5.71
CA VAL A 440 35.88 12.78 -6.11
C VAL A 440 36.53 11.61 -5.37
N SER A 441 36.30 11.51 -4.05
CA SER A 441 36.86 10.43 -3.24
C SER A 441 36.37 9.04 -3.67
N ASN A 442 35.10 8.92 -4.07
CA ASN A 442 34.52 7.68 -4.58
C ASN A 442 35.03 7.30 -5.98
N ILE A 443 35.19 8.27 -6.89
CA ILE A 443 35.80 8.05 -8.22
C ILE A 443 37.22 7.48 -8.05
N LEU A 444 38.00 8.04 -7.14
CA LEU A 444 39.35 7.55 -6.89
C LEU A 444 39.35 6.16 -6.23
N ALA A 445 38.46 5.93 -5.26
CA ALA A 445 38.31 4.63 -4.60
C ALA A 445 37.91 3.51 -5.58
N THR A 446 36.96 3.79 -6.50
CA THR A 446 36.48 2.83 -7.51
C THR A 446 37.53 2.53 -8.57
N GLN A 447 38.41 3.49 -8.87
CA GLN A 447 39.59 3.30 -9.72
C GLN A 447 40.72 2.51 -9.01
N GLY A 448 40.52 2.08 -7.76
CA GLY A 448 41.52 1.37 -6.97
C GLY A 448 42.69 2.24 -6.52
N ILE A 449 42.52 3.57 -6.51
CA ILE A 449 43.55 4.53 -6.11
C ILE A 449 43.60 4.58 -4.61
N HIS A 450 44.81 4.46 -4.06
CA HIS A 450 45.05 4.43 -2.63
C HIS A 450 45.60 5.78 -2.14
N HIS A 451 45.38 6.11 -0.86
CA HIS A 451 45.84 7.37 -0.25
C HIS A 451 47.36 7.60 -0.29
N LYS A 452 48.15 6.57 -0.59
CA LYS A 452 49.62 6.62 -0.71
C LYS A 452 50.09 6.78 -2.16
N ASP A 453 49.18 6.89 -3.12
CA ASP A 453 49.55 7.08 -4.52
C ASP A 453 50.30 8.42 -4.68
N PRO A 454 51.55 8.43 -5.16
CA PRO A 454 52.31 9.67 -5.37
C PRO A 454 51.62 10.64 -6.34
N LEU A 455 50.75 10.13 -7.21
CA LEU A 455 49.98 10.91 -8.18
C LEU A 455 48.58 11.28 -7.68
N LEU A 456 48.25 10.98 -6.41
CA LEU A 456 46.93 11.29 -5.85
C LEU A 456 46.52 12.76 -6.03
N PRO A 457 47.40 13.77 -5.85
CA PRO A 457 47.02 15.16 -6.11
C PRO A 457 46.63 15.44 -7.57
N LEU A 458 47.37 14.86 -8.52
CA LEU A 458 47.07 15.02 -9.95
C LEU A 458 45.74 14.34 -10.30
N ARG A 459 45.53 13.11 -9.82
CA ARG A 459 44.30 12.35 -10.10
C ARG A 459 43.07 12.94 -9.42
N ALA A 460 43.23 13.50 -8.21
CA ALA A 460 42.17 14.23 -7.55
C ALA A 460 41.77 15.48 -8.35
N ARG A 461 42.71 16.20 -8.98
CA ARG A 461 42.39 17.30 -9.91
C ARG A 461 41.67 16.82 -11.15
N GLU A 462 42.12 15.72 -11.75
CA GLU A 462 41.50 15.17 -12.96
C GLU A 462 40.05 14.74 -12.66
N ALA A 463 39.84 14.06 -11.52
CA ALA A 463 38.51 13.71 -11.04
C ALA A 463 37.67 14.96 -10.71
N LEU A 464 38.25 15.97 -10.06
CA LEU A 464 37.56 17.24 -9.76
C LEU A 464 37.17 17.98 -11.05
N ALA A 465 38.07 18.09 -12.03
CA ALA A 465 37.80 18.71 -13.33
C ALA A 465 36.69 17.95 -14.07
N GLY A 466 36.69 16.62 -14.01
CA GLY A 466 35.61 15.77 -14.50
C GLY A 466 34.26 16.03 -13.83
N THR A 467 34.25 16.42 -12.54
CA THR A 467 33.02 16.80 -11.82
C THR A 467 32.56 18.24 -12.07
N ILE A 468 33.45 19.16 -12.46
CA ILE A 468 33.13 20.59 -12.69
C ILE A 468 32.69 20.84 -14.15
N SER A 469 33.17 20.06 -15.12
CA SER A 469 32.89 20.26 -16.55
C SER A 469 31.57 19.64 -17.06
N ALA A 470 30.66 19.22 -16.18
CA ALA A 470 29.35 18.72 -16.57
C ALA A 470 28.38 19.83 -17.04
N ASP A 471 28.69 21.11 -16.82
CA ASP A 471 27.74 22.21 -17.08
C ASP A 471 28.04 23.12 -18.28
N ASP A 472 29.20 23.05 -18.96
CA ASP A 472 29.37 23.72 -20.26
C ASP A 472 30.70 23.34 -20.95
N GLY A 473 30.63 22.50 -22.00
CA GLY A 473 31.60 22.49 -23.09
C GLY A 473 32.81 21.54 -23.07
N ALA A 474 32.60 20.21 -23.03
CA ALA A 474 33.66 19.21 -23.30
C ALA A 474 33.28 18.18 -24.40
N PHE A 475 34.31 17.52 -24.95
CA PHE A 475 34.30 16.75 -26.21
C PHE A 475 33.24 15.63 -26.32
N PRO A 476 32.63 15.42 -27.52
CA PRO A 476 31.45 14.57 -27.70
C PRO A 476 31.61 13.09 -27.32
N SER A 477 32.83 12.57 -27.24
CA SER A 477 33.10 11.17 -26.85
C SER A 477 33.36 10.97 -25.36
N GLY A 478 33.44 12.05 -24.57
CA GLY A 478 33.63 12.04 -23.11
C GLY A 478 32.45 12.64 -22.34
N ILE A 479 31.44 13.16 -23.05
CA ILE A 479 30.11 13.42 -22.47
C ILE A 479 29.54 12.03 -22.18
N ALA A 480 29.80 11.51 -20.98
CA ALA A 480 28.90 10.56 -20.38
C ALA A 480 27.58 11.32 -20.26
N ILE A 481 26.69 11.10 -21.22
CA ILE A 481 25.31 11.50 -21.07
C ILE A 481 24.85 10.65 -19.90
N ASP A 482 24.92 11.21 -18.70
CA ASP A 482 24.30 10.67 -17.50
C ASP A 482 22.81 10.87 -17.73
N LEU A 483 22.28 10.03 -18.63
CA LEU A 483 20.87 9.97 -18.90
C LEU A 483 20.27 9.64 -17.53
N PRO A 484 19.42 10.51 -16.96
CA PRO A 484 18.57 10.04 -15.89
C PRO A 484 17.91 8.77 -16.41
N ASP A 485 17.73 7.77 -15.55
CA ASP A 485 17.14 6.50 -15.99
C ASP A 485 15.88 6.79 -16.81
N LEU A 486 16.00 6.64 -18.13
CA LEU A 486 15.00 7.12 -19.07
C LEU A 486 13.74 6.26 -18.94
N GLU A 487 13.90 5.03 -18.43
CA GLU A 487 12.81 4.12 -18.09
C GLU A 487 12.16 4.51 -16.75
N ALA A 488 12.92 5.04 -15.78
CA ALA A 488 12.35 5.62 -14.56
C ALA A 488 11.61 6.94 -14.81
N GLN A 489 11.94 7.67 -15.89
CA GLN A 489 11.22 8.86 -16.33
C GLN A 489 10.06 8.54 -17.30
N ALA A 490 10.10 7.38 -17.96
CA ALA A 490 9.04 6.85 -18.81
C ALA A 490 8.12 5.91 -18.03
N GLU A 491 7.73 6.27 -16.80
CA GLU A 491 6.80 5.51 -15.96
C GLU A 491 5.48 5.23 -16.71
N VAL A 492 5.44 4.11 -17.43
CA VAL A 492 4.20 3.42 -17.75
C VAL A 492 3.85 2.67 -16.48
N GLU A 493 3.11 3.35 -15.61
CA GLU A 493 2.74 2.87 -14.29
C GLU A 493 1.84 1.63 -14.44
N ILE A 494 2.40 0.45 -14.14
CA ILE A 494 1.60 -0.76 -13.98
C ILE A 494 0.86 -0.61 -12.65
N ILE A 495 -0.43 -0.30 -12.75
CA ILE A 495 -1.30 -0.16 -11.59
C ILE A 495 -1.98 -1.51 -11.31
N GLU A 496 -1.71 -2.07 -10.13
CA GLU A 496 -2.25 -3.36 -9.69
C GLU A 496 -3.79 -3.38 -9.65
N ASP A 497 -4.42 -2.37 -9.04
CA ASP A 497 -5.88 -2.27 -8.94
C ASP A 497 -6.58 -2.24 -10.30
N ASN A 498 -5.93 -1.60 -11.28
CA ASN A 498 -6.40 -1.58 -12.66
C ASN A 498 -6.38 -2.99 -13.28
N LEU A 499 -5.37 -3.80 -12.98
CA LEU A 499 -5.30 -5.18 -13.45
C LEU A 499 -6.37 -6.07 -12.80
N HIS A 500 -6.66 -5.87 -11.50
CA HIS A 500 -7.78 -6.54 -10.83
C HIS A 500 -9.13 -6.19 -11.46
N ALA A 501 -9.35 -4.91 -11.81
CA ALA A 501 -10.55 -4.51 -12.55
C ALA A 501 -10.63 -5.15 -13.95
N MET A 502 -9.51 -5.20 -14.67
CA MET A 502 -9.42 -5.83 -15.98
C MET A 502 -9.70 -7.33 -15.96
N GLN A 503 -9.35 -8.01 -14.87
CA GLN A 503 -9.68 -9.43 -14.67
C GLN A 503 -11.20 -9.65 -14.75
N ALA A 504 -11.97 -8.85 -14.00
CA ALA A 504 -13.43 -8.94 -13.97
C ALA A 504 -14.05 -8.59 -15.32
N ILE A 505 -13.54 -7.56 -16.00
CA ILE A 505 -14.03 -7.15 -17.32
C ILE A 505 -13.76 -8.24 -18.37
N TYR A 506 -12.56 -8.81 -18.38
CA TYR A 506 -12.23 -9.92 -19.28
C TYR A 506 -13.15 -11.12 -19.04
N PHE A 507 -13.35 -11.48 -17.77
CA PHE A 507 -14.24 -12.57 -17.40
C PHE A 507 -15.67 -12.32 -17.89
N ALA A 508 -16.23 -11.15 -17.59
CA ALA A 508 -17.57 -10.75 -18.03
C ALA A 508 -17.70 -10.73 -19.56
N ALA A 509 -16.69 -10.24 -20.28
CA ALA A 509 -16.71 -10.19 -21.73
C ALA A 509 -16.71 -11.60 -22.37
N MET A 510 -16.04 -12.58 -21.77
CA MET A 510 -16.15 -13.99 -22.21
C MET A 510 -17.54 -14.58 -21.91
N LEU A 511 -18.19 -14.17 -20.83
CA LEU A 511 -19.57 -14.57 -20.53
C LEU A 511 -20.58 -13.91 -21.49
N GLU A 512 -20.32 -12.67 -21.94
CA GLU A 512 -21.09 -12.01 -23.00
C GLU A 512 -21.04 -12.81 -24.30
N GLU A 513 -19.85 -13.22 -24.74
CA GLU A 513 -19.67 -14.06 -25.94
C GLU A 513 -20.31 -15.46 -25.79
N ALA A 514 -20.45 -15.96 -24.57
CA ALA A 514 -21.14 -17.19 -24.24
C ALA A 514 -22.67 -17.02 -24.11
N ASN A 515 -23.22 -15.85 -24.43
CA ASN A 515 -24.64 -15.47 -24.29
C ASN A 515 -25.16 -15.49 -22.83
N VAL A 516 -24.32 -15.46 -21.80
CA VAL A 516 -24.79 -15.62 -20.41
C VAL A 516 -25.71 -14.47 -19.98
N PHE A 517 -25.42 -13.23 -20.39
CA PHE A 517 -26.27 -12.08 -20.12
C PHE A 517 -27.58 -12.13 -20.91
N GLN A 518 -27.53 -12.55 -22.17
CA GLN A 518 -28.69 -12.72 -23.04
C GLN A 518 -29.61 -13.83 -22.52
N VAL A 519 -29.04 -14.93 -22.01
CA VAL A 519 -29.78 -16.03 -21.38
C VAL A 519 -30.50 -15.54 -20.13
N ARG A 520 -29.85 -14.75 -19.26
CA ARG A 520 -30.51 -14.10 -18.13
C ARG A 520 -31.71 -13.28 -18.60
N ASP A 521 -31.53 -12.43 -19.60
CA ASP A 521 -32.61 -11.55 -20.09
C ASP A 521 -33.74 -12.35 -20.74
N ALA A 522 -33.45 -13.46 -21.41
CA ALA A 522 -34.45 -14.41 -21.92
C ALA A 522 -35.24 -15.08 -20.80
N LEU A 523 -34.57 -15.55 -19.73
CA LEU A 523 -35.23 -16.11 -18.54
C LEU A 523 -36.15 -15.08 -17.87
N MET A 524 -35.70 -13.84 -17.72
CA MET A 524 -36.52 -12.75 -17.18
C MET A 524 -37.76 -12.49 -18.03
N ASN A 525 -37.63 -12.48 -19.36
CA ASN A 525 -38.75 -12.29 -20.27
C ASN A 525 -39.75 -13.45 -20.23
N ASN A 526 -39.25 -14.69 -20.23
CA ASN A 526 -40.07 -15.89 -20.11
C ASN A 526 -40.81 -15.94 -18.76
N PHE A 527 -40.15 -15.53 -17.68
CA PHE A 527 -40.78 -15.41 -16.36
C PHE A 527 -41.90 -14.34 -16.35
N ARG A 528 -41.63 -13.14 -16.89
CA ARG A 528 -42.64 -12.07 -17.03
C ARG A 528 -43.84 -12.51 -17.87
N ALA A 529 -43.61 -13.32 -18.89
CA ALA A 529 -44.65 -13.87 -19.76
C ALA A 529 -45.41 -15.06 -19.14
N GLY A 530 -44.97 -15.58 -17.99
CA GLY A 530 -45.56 -16.76 -17.34
C GLY A 530 -45.27 -18.08 -18.08
N LEU A 531 -44.17 -18.14 -18.84
CA LEU A 531 -43.76 -19.31 -19.63
C LEU A 531 -42.88 -20.28 -18.85
N LEU A 532 -42.30 -19.85 -17.73
CA LEU A 532 -41.50 -20.72 -16.86
C LEU A 532 -42.41 -21.48 -15.87
N PRO A 533 -42.21 -22.80 -15.67
CA PRO A 533 -43.08 -23.65 -14.87
C PRO A 533 -42.80 -23.54 -13.35
N PHE A 534 -42.38 -22.36 -12.87
CA PHE A 534 -42.12 -22.08 -11.47
C PHE A 534 -42.47 -20.63 -11.15
N GLY A 535 -42.86 -20.37 -9.90
CA GLY A 535 -43.49 -19.10 -9.50
C GLY A 535 -42.96 -18.53 -8.19
N ARG A 536 -43.33 -19.13 -7.05
CA ARG A 536 -42.83 -18.75 -5.73
C ARG A 536 -41.70 -19.71 -5.33
N GLY A 537 -40.51 -19.17 -5.09
CA GLY A 537 -39.29 -19.93 -4.79
C GLY A 537 -38.06 -19.04 -4.97
N PRO A 538 -36.86 -19.51 -4.57
CA PRO A 538 -35.62 -18.73 -4.64
C PRO A 538 -35.34 -18.17 -6.05
N ALA A 539 -35.51 -18.98 -7.11
CA ALA A 539 -35.37 -18.53 -8.49
C ALA A 539 -36.40 -17.46 -8.89
N GLY A 540 -37.66 -17.63 -8.49
CA GLY A 540 -38.73 -16.67 -8.78
C GLY A 540 -38.49 -15.32 -8.10
N ASP A 541 -38.06 -15.33 -6.84
CA ASP A 541 -37.73 -14.12 -6.08
C ASP A 541 -36.52 -13.39 -6.67
N LEU A 542 -35.50 -14.14 -7.08
CA LEU A 542 -34.30 -13.61 -7.72
C LEU A 542 -34.62 -13.00 -9.09
N LEU A 543 -35.39 -13.70 -9.93
CA LEU A 543 -35.87 -13.15 -11.22
C LEU A 543 -36.71 -11.89 -11.01
N TYR A 544 -37.60 -11.87 -10.02
CA TYR A 544 -38.39 -10.69 -9.70
C TYR A 544 -37.53 -9.50 -9.25
N ARG A 545 -36.47 -9.75 -8.46
CA ARG A 545 -35.48 -8.73 -8.07
C ARG A 545 -34.74 -8.18 -9.28
N MET A 546 -34.16 -9.05 -10.12
CA MET A 546 -33.48 -8.66 -11.37
C MET A 546 -34.39 -7.85 -12.30
N ILE A 547 -35.69 -8.17 -12.33
CA ILE A 547 -36.70 -7.44 -13.10
C ILE A 547 -36.90 -6.01 -12.57
N LYS A 548 -36.87 -5.81 -11.26
CA LYS A 548 -36.97 -4.48 -10.64
C LYS A 548 -35.70 -3.66 -10.83
N GLU A 549 -34.54 -4.31 -10.74
CA GLU A 549 -33.23 -3.65 -10.83
C GLU A 549 -32.80 -3.39 -12.26
N THR A 550 -33.56 -3.84 -13.27
CA THR A 550 -33.24 -3.65 -14.70
C THR A 550 -32.75 -2.24 -15.07
N PRO A 551 -33.36 -1.13 -14.60
CA PRO A 551 -32.91 0.22 -14.92
C PRO A 551 -31.54 0.61 -14.33
N ASN A 552 -31.09 -0.07 -13.28
CA ASN A 552 -29.85 0.24 -12.55
C ASN A 552 -28.67 -0.62 -13.00
N ARG A 553 -28.88 -1.56 -13.94
CA ARG A 553 -27.83 -2.47 -14.44
C ARG A 553 -27.13 -1.89 -15.66
N LEU A 554 -25.84 -2.16 -15.78
CA LEU A 554 -25.06 -1.91 -16.99
C LEU A 554 -25.71 -2.55 -18.22
N SER A 555 -26.09 -1.71 -19.20
CA SER A 555 -26.77 -2.16 -20.41
C SER A 555 -25.86 -3.00 -21.30
N GLU A 556 -26.42 -3.79 -22.22
CA GLU A 556 -25.62 -4.53 -23.22
C GLU A 556 -24.72 -3.59 -24.02
N TYR A 557 -25.25 -2.44 -24.43
CA TYR A 557 -24.49 -1.40 -25.12
C TYR A 557 -23.28 -0.92 -24.29
N ASP A 558 -23.47 -0.68 -22.99
CA ASP A 558 -22.38 -0.23 -22.12
C ASP A 558 -21.34 -1.33 -21.89
N ARG A 559 -21.77 -2.59 -21.74
CA ARG A 559 -20.87 -3.75 -21.61
C ARG A 559 -20.02 -3.96 -22.85
N LEU A 560 -20.62 -3.91 -24.04
CA LEU A 560 -19.90 -4.03 -25.32
C LEU A 560 -18.95 -2.86 -25.56
N ASN A 561 -19.36 -1.63 -25.21
CA ASN A 561 -18.49 -0.46 -25.25
C ASN A 561 -17.29 -0.59 -24.31
N LEU A 562 -17.52 -1.11 -23.10
CA LEU A 562 -16.45 -1.34 -22.14
C LEU A 562 -15.46 -2.39 -22.66
N GLY A 563 -15.95 -3.51 -23.21
CA GLY A 563 -15.12 -4.54 -23.83
C GLY A 563 -14.32 -4.02 -25.02
N ALA A 564 -14.93 -3.24 -25.91
CA ALA A 564 -14.24 -2.64 -27.05
C ALA A 564 -13.15 -1.66 -26.60
N ARG A 565 -13.48 -0.75 -25.68
CA ARG A 565 -12.54 0.25 -25.16
C ARG A 565 -11.36 -0.38 -24.46
N THR A 566 -11.57 -1.43 -23.66
CA THR A 566 -10.55 -1.98 -22.77
C THR A 566 -9.78 -3.16 -23.34
N LEU A 567 -10.43 -4.01 -24.13
CA LEU A 567 -9.88 -5.26 -24.67
C LEU A 567 -9.87 -5.31 -26.20
N GLY A 568 -10.41 -4.29 -26.88
CA GLY A 568 -10.47 -4.26 -28.34
C GLY A 568 -11.48 -5.25 -28.94
N PHE A 569 -12.41 -5.76 -28.14
CA PHE A 569 -13.44 -6.67 -28.64
C PHE A 569 -14.42 -5.97 -29.59
N PRO A 570 -14.95 -6.70 -30.59
CA PRO A 570 -15.93 -6.13 -31.51
C PRO A 570 -17.26 -5.85 -30.78
N GLY A 571 -18.08 -4.94 -31.34
CA GLY A 571 -19.45 -4.70 -30.88
C GLY A 571 -19.69 -3.39 -30.12
N GLY A 572 -18.64 -2.65 -29.76
CA GLY A 572 -18.76 -1.30 -29.21
C GLY A 572 -18.99 -0.21 -30.27
N ASP A 573 -19.22 1.02 -29.81
CA ASP A 573 -19.35 2.24 -30.61
C ASP A 573 -18.06 2.48 -31.42
N PRO A 574 -18.15 2.52 -32.77
CA PRO A 574 -17.01 2.79 -33.64
C PRO A 574 -16.30 4.13 -33.38
N HIS A 575 -16.96 5.09 -32.74
CA HIS A 575 -16.38 6.39 -32.41
C HIS A 575 -15.52 6.34 -31.14
N ASN A 576 -15.64 5.29 -30.34
CA ASN A 576 -14.84 5.14 -29.14
C ASN A 576 -13.48 4.52 -29.48
N ARG A 577 -12.41 4.97 -28.80
CA ARG A 577 -11.06 4.46 -29.07
C ARG A 577 -10.93 3.06 -28.48
N ALA A 578 -11.07 2.04 -29.33
CA ALA A 578 -10.86 0.65 -28.94
C ALA A 578 -9.38 0.36 -28.62
N ASN A 579 -9.14 -0.60 -27.72
CA ASN A 579 -7.79 -1.09 -27.43
C ASN A 579 -7.32 -2.08 -28.51
N GLY A 580 -6.83 -1.55 -29.63
CA GLY A 580 -6.37 -2.36 -30.75
C GLY A 580 -5.12 -3.21 -30.46
N ASP A 581 -4.34 -2.86 -29.43
CA ASP A 581 -3.07 -3.53 -29.12
C ASP A 581 -3.24 -4.72 -28.18
N PHE A 582 -4.37 -4.83 -27.47
CA PHE A 582 -4.59 -5.91 -26.49
C PHE A 582 -4.37 -7.29 -27.09
N GLN A 583 -4.99 -7.59 -28.25
CA GLN A 583 -4.96 -8.94 -28.83
C GLN A 583 -3.53 -9.40 -29.18
N ILE A 584 -2.71 -8.51 -29.75
CA ILE A 584 -1.32 -8.83 -30.12
C ILE A 584 -0.45 -8.99 -28.88
N LEU A 585 -0.62 -8.13 -27.86
CA LEU A 585 0.12 -8.21 -26.61
C LEU A 585 -0.25 -9.46 -25.80
N TRP A 586 -1.53 -9.79 -25.76
CA TRP A 586 -2.07 -11.00 -25.17
C TRP A 586 -1.45 -12.26 -25.78
N LEU A 587 -1.49 -12.37 -27.11
CA LEU A 587 -0.93 -13.52 -27.83
C LEU A 587 0.58 -13.64 -27.64
N ARG A 588 1.31 -12.52 -27.64
CA ARG A 588 2.76 -12.51 -27.36
C ARG A 588 3.07 -13.05 -25.97
N PHE A 589 2.38 -12.57 -24.94
CA PHE A 589 2.61 -13.02 -23.56
C PHE A 589 2.27 -14.50 -23.38
N VAL A 590 1.05 -14.91 -23.78
CA VAL A 590 0.59 -16.30 -23.67
C VAL A 590 1.52 -17.26 -24.42
N SER A 591 1.98 -16.86 -25.61
CA SER A 591 2.89 -17.69 -26.42
C SER A 591 4.31 -17.74 -25.85
N ALA A 592 4.80 -16.63 -25.26
CA ALA A 592 6.11 -16.59 -24.61
C ALA A 592 6.14 -17.50 -23.37
N VAL A 593 5.10 -17.47 -22.53
CA VAL A 593 4.97 -18.35 -21.34
C VAL A 593 4.90 -19.82 -21.77
N SER A 594 4.05 -20.15 -22.74
CA SER A 594 3.91 -21.51 -23.28
C SER A 594 5.25 -22.03 -23.85
N SER A 595 5.91 -21.24 -24.68
CA SER A 595 7.20 -21.61 -25.29
C SER A 595 8.31 -21.77 -24.25
N PHE A 596 8.34 -20.92 -23.22
CA PHE A 596 9.27 -21.02 -22.11
C PHE A 596 9.03 -22.30 -21.30
N ALA A 597 7.79 -22.60 -20.92
CA ALA A 597 7.45 -23.81 -20.18
C ALA A 597 7.78 -25.10 -20.95
N ARG A 598 7.51 -25.13 -22.27
CA ARG A 598 7.86 -26.26 -23.14
C ARG A 598 9.37 -26.53 -23.15
N GLN A 599 10.21 -25.49 -23.12
CA GLN A 599 11.68 -25.61 -23.03
C GLN A 599 12.18 -26.25 -21.72
N LEU A 600 11.40 -26.16 -20.64
CA LEU A 600 11.74 -26.74 -19.35
C LEU A 600 11.42 -28.24 -19.26
N SER A 601 10.69 -28.80 -20.22
CA SER A 601 10.27 -30.20 -20.23
C SER A 601 11.33 -31.15 -20.81
N VAL A 602 11.48 -32.34 -20.23
CA VAL A 602 12.53 -33.32 -20.59
C VAL A 602 12.40 -33.82 -22.04
N ASP A 603 11.18 -33.87 -22.58
CA ASP A 603 10.90 -34.28 -23.96
C ASP A 603 11.48 -33.28 -24.99
N TYR A 604 11.69 -32.03 -24.57
CA TYR A 604 12.30 -30.95 -25.35
C TYR A 604 13.84 -31.00 -25.31
N LEU A 605 14.43 -31.45 -24.19
CA LEU A 605 15.88 -31.64 -24.05
C LEU A 605 16.42 -32.78 -24.95
N LEU A 606 15.56 -33.72 -25.34
CA LEU A 606 15.92 -34.86 -26.19
C LEU A 606 15.74 -34.60 -27.69
N ARG A 607 15.05 -33.54 -28.10
CA ARG A 607 14.88 -33.14 -29.50
C ARG A 607 15.87 -32.01 -29.83
N ALA A 608 17.02 -32.38 -30.40
CA ALA A 608 18.18 -31.53 -30.62
C ALA A 608 18.01 -30.36 -31.62
N ASP A 609 16.81 -30.09 -32.12
CA ASP A 609 16.61 -29.17 -33.24
C ASP A 609 15.35 -28.32 -33.03
N ILE A 610 15.47 -27.28 -32.20
CA ILE A 610 14.41 -26.28 -32.04
C ILE A 610 15.00 -24.89 -32.26
N PRO A 611 14.40 -24.05 -33.13
CA PRO A 611 15.14 -22.94 -33.73
C PRO A 611 15.50 -21.80 -32.77
N MET A 612 14.81 -21.59 -31.63
CA MET A 612 15.07 -20.43 -30.77
C MET A 612 14.72 -20.67 -29.29
N ARG A 613 15.63 -20.31 -28.36
CA ARG A 613 15.41 -20.36 -26.91
C ARG A 613 14.72 -19.08 -26.43
N VAL A 614 13.61 -19.22 -25.69
CA VAL A 614 12.89 -18.12 -25.05
C VAL A 614 13.45 -17.96 -23.64
N ARG A 615 13.85 -16.75 -23.26
CA ARG A 615 14.42 -16.46 -21.95
C ARG A 615 13.36 -15.88 -21.01
N GLN A 616 13.57 -15.97 -19.71
CA GLN A 616 12.70 -15.31 -18.73
C GLN A 616 12.56 -13.80 -18.96
N GLU A 617 13.61 -13.15 -19.46
CA GLU A 617 13.62 -11.74 -19.86
C GLU A 617 12.52 -11.42 -20.89
N GLN A 618 12.29 -12.34 -21.84
CA GLN A 618 11.24 -12.18 -22.87
C GLN A 618 9.84 -12.35 -22.29
N VAL A 619 9.66 -13.28 -21.34
CA VAL A 619 8.40 -13.45 -20.60
C VAL A 619 8.11 -12.20 -19.77
N LYS A 620 9.11 -11.68 -19.06
CA LYS A 620 9.00 -10.45 -18.28
C LYS A 620 8.62 -9.26 -19.16
N LYS A 621 9.30 -9.06 -20.29
CA LYS A 621 9.00 -7.97 -21.23
C LYS A 621 7.58 -8.05 -21.78
N THR A 622 7.18 -9.21 -22.31
CA THR A 622 5.82 -9.36 -22.87
C THR A 622 4.73 -9.25 -21.81
N GLY A 623 5.01 -9.70 -20.58
CA GLY A 623 4.13 -9.50 -19.42
C GLY A 623 4.02 -8.03 -19.03
N ARG A 624 5.14 -7.30 -19.00
CA ARG A 624 5.18 -5.85 -18.73
C ARG A 624 4.39 -5.08 -19.79
N ASP A 625 4.62 -5.34 -21.08
CA ASP A 625 3.93 -4.66 -22.18
C ASP A 625 2.40 -4.86 -22.10
N LEU A 626 1.97 -6.09 -21.81
CA LEU A 626 0.55 -6.42 -21.63
C LEU A 626 -0.04 -5.75 -20.39
N ALA A 627 0.65 -5.83 -19.25
CA ALA A 627 0.20 -5.24 -17.99
C ALA A 627 0.08 -3.70 -18.11
N ALA A 628 1.08 -3.07 -18.72
CA ALA A 628 1.08 -1.64 -19.03
C ALA A 628 -0.11 -1.23 -19.91
N ASN A 629 -0.39 -1.99 -20.98
CA ASN A 629 -1.54 -1.74 -21.84
C ASN A 629 -2.86 -1.88 -21.07
N LEU A 630 -3.02 -2.94 -20.27
CA LEU A 630 -4.21 -3.14 -19.44
C LEU A 630 -4.40 -1.99 -18.44
N SER A 631 -3.34 -1.58 -17.74
CA SER A 631 -3.38 -0.45 -16.80
C SER A 631 -3.78 0.86 -17.49
N LEU A 632 -3.27 1.12 -18.70
CA LEU A 632 -3.59 2.32 -19.50
C LEU A 632 -5.07 2.43 -19.88
N TYR A 633 -5.72 1.30 -20.17
CA TYR A 633 -7.12 1.30 -20.61
C TYR A 633 -8.12 1.10 -19.45
N ALA A 634 -7.62 0.81 -18.25
CA ALA A 634 -8.41 0.53 -17.06
C ALA A 634 -8.74 1.75 -16.18
N TYR A 635 -8.39 2.97 -16.60
CA TYR A 635 -8.75 4.18 -15.85
C TYR A 635 -10.24 4.55 -15.96
N GLY A 636 -10.70 5.37 -15.02
CA GLY A 636 -12.03 5.97 -15.01
C GLY A 636 -13.13 5.01 -14.60
N VAL A 637 -14.22 4.94 -15.38
CA VAL A 637 -15.42 4.16 -15.05
C VAL A 637 -15.17 2.64 -14.97
N THR A 638 -14.04 2.16 -15.49
CA THR A 638 -13.69 0.73 -15.54
C THR A 638 -13.74 0.05 -14.18
N TYR A 639 -13.17 0.66 -13.13
CA TYR A 639 -13.14 0.06 -11.80
C TYR A 639 -14.56 -0.15 -11.24
N PHE A 640 -15.41 0.87 -11.34
CA PHE A 640 -16.80 0.79 -10.88
C PHE A 640 -17.61 -0.22 -11.71
N ALA A 641 -17.43 -0.21 -13.03
CA ALA A 641 -18.07 -1.17 -13.91
C ALA A 641 -17.61 -2.61 -13.63
N ALA A 642 -16.33 -2.82 -13.28
CA ALA A 642 -15.80 -4.12 -12.90
C ALA A 642 -16.44 -4.67 -11.62
N THR A 643 -16.66 -3.81 -10.62
CA THR A 643 -17.38 -4.19 -9.38
C THR A 643 -18.84 -4.52 -9.67
N GLU A 644 -19.52 -3.68 -10.46
CA GLU A 644 -20.92 -3.93 -10.82
C GLU A 644 -21.08 -5.21 -11.65
N LEU A 645 -20.19 -5.45 -12.61
CA LEU A 645 -20.18 -6.67 -13.41
C LEU A 645 -19.94 -7.93 -12.56
N GLN A 646 -19.07 -7.87 -11.55
CA GLN A 646 -18.87 -8.99 -10.64
C GLN A 646 -20.17 -9.34 -9.88
N THR A 647 -20.86 -8.33 -9.34
CA THR A 647 -22.15 -8.53 -8.68
C THR A 647 -23.16 -9.15 -9.63
N GLN A 648 -23.34 -8.58 -10.83
CA GLN A 648 -24.28 -9.10 -11.83
C GLN A 648 -23.94 -10.54 -12.25
N VAL A 649 -22.66 -10.85 -12.44
CA VAL A 649 -22.22 -12.19 -12.83
C VAL A 649 -22.51 -13.21 -11.74
N ASN A 650 -22.26 -12.89 -10.47
CA ASN A 650 -22.57 -13.78 -9.36
C ASN A 650 -24.08 -14.04 -9.27
N GLU A 651 -24.91 -13.00 -9.38
CA GLU A 651 -26.37 -13.17 -9.39
C GLU A 651 -26.87 -14.03 -10.55
N ILE A 652 -26.25 -13.90 -11.74
CA ILE A 652 -26.56 -14.77 -12.89
C ILE A 652 -26.13 -16.21 -12.61
N ILE A 653 -24.95 -16.42 -12.02
CA ILE A 653 -24.48 -17.77 -11.66
C ILE A 653 -25.45 -18.41 -10.67
N ASP A 654 -25.90 -17.68 -9.65
CA ASP A 654 -26.86 -18.16 -8.67
C ASP A 654 -28.18 -18.54 -9.34
N LEU A 655 -28.71 -17.68 -10.23
CA LEU A 655 -29.92 -17.96 -11.00
C LEU A 655 -29.79 -19.23 -11.87
N LEU A 656 -28.71 -19.34 -12.63
CA LEU A 656 -28.52 -20.46 -13.57
C LEU A 656 -28.16 -21.77 -12.86
N SER A 657 -27.66 -21.69 -11.63
CA SER A 657 -27.32 -22.85 -10.81
C SER A 657 -28.50 -23.38 -10.00
N ASP A 658 -29.59 -22.61 -9.91
CA ASP A 658 -30.81 -22.99 -9.20
C ASP A 658 -31.46 -24.26 -9.79
N ASP A 659 -31.92 -25.15 -8.92
CA ASP A 659 -32.50 -26.44 -9.30
C ASP A 659 -33.83 -26.32 -10.06
N GLU A 660 -34.66 -25.31 -9.76
CA GLU A 660 -35.90 -25.05 -10.50
C GLU A 660 -35.61 -24.62 -11.93
N VAL A 661 -34.61 -23.75 -12.11
CA VAL A 661 -34.17 -23.28 -13.43
C VAL A 661 -33.57 -24.43 -14.24
N LYS A 662 -32.66 -25.21 -13.64
CA LYS A 662 -32.07 -26.40 -14.30
C LYS A 662 -33.14 -27.41 -14.68
N SER A 663 -34.08 -27.70 -13.80
CA SER A 663 -35.19 -28.63 -14.03
C SER A 663 -36.10 -28.17 -15.17
N ALA A 664 -36.46 -26.88 -15.22
CA ALA A 664 -37.31 -26.30 -16.26
C ALA A 664 -36.73 -26.46 -17.68
N TYR A 665 -35.41 -26.45 -17.80
CA TYR A 665 -34.70 -26.61 -19.07
C TYR A 665 -34.10 -28.02 -19.28
N GLY A 666 -34.33 -28.96 -18.36
CA GLY A 666 -33.76 -30.31 -18.42
C GLY A 666 -32.22 -30.33 -18.39
N ALA A 667 -31.61 -29.31 -17.81
CA ALA A 667 -30.17 -29.14 -17.72
C ALA A 667 -29.59 -29.82 -16.47
N ARG A 668 -28.34 -30.27 -16.56
CA ARG A 668 -27.61 -30.88 -15.41
C ARG A 668 -26.83 -29.85 -14.61
N ASP A 669 -26.42 -28.76 -15.25
CA ASP A 669 -25.63 -27.67 -14.68
C ASP A 669 -26.04 -26.34 -15.33
N MET A 670 -25.48 -25.23 -14.82
CA MET A 670 -25.75 -23.89 -15.35
C MET A 670 -25.41 -23.75 -16.84
N TRP A 671 -24.38 -24.46 -17.32
CA TRP A 671 -23.94 -24.38 -18.71
C TRP A 671 -24.94 -25.06 -19.64
N GLY A 672 -25.53 -26.18 -19.21
CA GLY A 672 -26.64 -26.81 -19.90
C GLY A 672 -27.84 -25.86 -20.02
N VAL A 673 -28.15 -25.05 -19.00
CA VAL A 673 -29.20 -24.02 -19.10
C VAL A 673 -28.85 -23.00 -20.18
N VAL A 674 -27.62 -22.49 -20.17
CA VAL A 674 -27.14 -21.53 -21.18
C VAL A 674 -27.25 -22.10 -22.60
N GLU A 675 -26.85 -23.36 -22.81
CA GLU A 675 -26.93 -24.04 -24.10
C GLU A 675 -28.38 -24.21 -24.57
N GLN A 676 -29.27 -24.69 -23.69
CA GLN A 676 -30.68 -24.91 -24.01
C GLN A 676 -31.40 -23.60 -24.33
N VAL A 677 -31.25 -22.58 -23.48
CA VAL A 677 -31.87 -21.27 -23.71
C VAL A 677 -31.31 -20.62 -24.97
N SER A 678 -29.99 -20.69 -25.21
CA SER A 678 -29.39 -20.15 -26.43
C SER A 678 -29.91 -20.82 -27.70
N ALA A 679 -30.08 -22.15 -27.67
CA ALA A 679 -30.60 -22.91 -28.79
C ALA A 679 -32.09 -22.65 -29.06
N LEU A 680 -32.90 -22.53 -28.01
CA LEU A 680 -34.35 -22.39 -28.12
C LEU A 680 -34.79 -20.94 -28.38
N GLU A 681 -34.15 -19.97 -27.74
CA GLU A 681 -34.62 -18.58 -27.67
C GLU A 681 -33.72 -17.58 -28.42
N LEU A 682 -32.42 -17.87 -28.53
CA LEU A 682 -31.42 -16.90 -29.06
C LEU A 682 -30.91 -17.24 -30.47
N GLY A 683 -31.52 -18.23 -31.13
CA GLY A 683 -31.24 -18.54 -32.54
C GLY A 683 -29.98 -19.36 -32.80
N GLY A 684 -29.37 -19.96 -31.77
CA GLY A 684 -28.27 -20.91 -31.95
C GLY A 684 -27.41 -21.13 -30.71
N ALA A 685 -26.94 -22.37 -30.53
CA ALA A 685 -26.01 -22.70 -29.46
C ALA A 685 -24.63 -22.05 -29.69
N ARG A 686 -24.05 -21.49 -28.63
CA ARG A 686 -22.66 -20.99 -28.60
C ARG A 686 -21.73 -22.07 -28.04
N ASP A 687 -20.45 -21.97 -28.37
CA ASP A 687 -19.41 -22.83 -27.83
C ASP A 687 -19.07 -22.43 -26.38
N THR A 688 -19.94 -22.84 -25.46
CA THR A 688 -19.81 -22.59 -24.01
C THR A 688 -18.51 -23.16 -23.44
N ILE A 689 -18.02 -24.28 -23.97
CA ILE A 689 -16.78 -24.94 -23.54
C ILE A 689 -15.58 -24.05 -23.83
N ARG A 690 -15.52 -23.48 -25.03
CA ARG A 690 -14.46 -22.53 -25.40
C ARG A 690 -14.51 -21.30 -24.51
N TYR A 691 -15.65 -20.63 -24.41
CA TYR A 691 -15.73 -19.35 -23.71
C TYR A 691 -15.58 -19.49 -22.19
N ARG A 692 -16.08 -20.56 -21.55
CA ARG A 692 -15.81 -20.81 -20.12
C ARG A 692 -14.32 -21.04 -19.85
N THR A 693 -13.64 -21.72 -20.77
CA THR A 693 -12.20 -22.00 -20.65
C THR A 693 -11.40 -20.72 -20.84
N MET A 694 -11.77 -19.90 -21.83
CA MET A 694 -11.18 -18.58 -22.03
C MET A 694 -11.41 -17.68 -20.81
N ALA A 695 -12.63 -17.62 -20.27
CA ALA A 695 -12.96 -16.83 -19.09
C ALA A 695 -12.08 -17.21 -17.88
N SER A 696 -12.03 -18.50 -17.55
CA SER A 696 -11.23 -18.98 -16.41
C SER A 696 -9.73 -18.80 -16.63
N ALA A 697 -9.20 -19.21 -17.79
CA ALA A 697 -7.78 -19.08 -18.09
C ALA A 697 -7.35 -17.62 -18.16
N GLY A 698 -8.13 -16.75 -18.80
CA GLY A 698 -7.79 -15.35 -18.92
C GLY A 698 -7.86 -14.61 -17.59
N ALA A 699 -8.82 -14.96 -16.72
CA ALA A 699 -8.87 -14.42 -15.36
C ALA A 699 -7.63 -14.83 -14.54
N ILE A 700 -7.14 -16.07 -14.68
CA ILE A 700 -5.90 -16.53 -14.03
C ILE A 700 -4.69 -15.74 -14.54
N ILE A 701 -4.58 -15.57 -15.86
CA ILE A 701 -3.48 -14.83 -16.51
C ILE A 701 -3.43 -13.38 -16.02
N ILE A 702 -4.57 -12.68 -16.03
CA ILE A 702 -4.61 -11.27 -15.59
C ILE A 702 -4.37 -11.16 -14.09
N ARG A 703 -4.88 -12.09 -13.28
CA ARG A 703 -4.61 -12.11 -11.84
C ARG A 703 -3.13 -12.33 -11.55
N TRP A 704 -2.47 -13.20 -12.31
CA TRP A 704 -1.03 -13.42 -12.19
C TRP A 704 -0.25 -12.14 -12.51
N LEU A 705 -0.62 -11.41 -13.57
CA LEU A 705 -0.01 -10.11 -13.90
C LEU A 705 -0.20 -9.10 -12.75
N ALA A 706 -1.38 -9.07 -12.13
CA ALA A 706 -1.66 -8.20 -10.98
C ALA A 706 -0.76 -8.54 -9.78
N ASN A 707 -0.69 -9.82 -9.39
CA ASN A 707 0.16 -10.27 -8.28
C ASN A 707 1.66 -10.01 -8.53
N HIS A 708 2.08 -9.95 -9.79
CA HIS A 708 3.47 -9.72 -10.20
C HIS A 708 3.74 -8.28 -10.68
N ALA A 709 2.80 -7.35 -10.51
CA ALA A 709 2.88 -5.98 -11.05
C ALA A 709 4.20 -5.29 -10.67
N LYS A 710 4.64 -5.40 -9.40
CA LYS A 710 5.90 -4.82 -8.92
C LYS A 710 7.13 -5.44 -9.58
N SER A 711 7.14 -6.76 -9.77
CA SER A 711 8.26 -7.48 -10.41
C SER A 711 8.34 -7.18 -11.91
N LEU A 712 7.19 -7.01 -12.56
CA LEU A 712 7.09 -6.58 -13.96
C LEU A 712 7.50 -5.11 -14.16
N ALA A 713 7.19 -4.26 -13.18
CA ALA A 713 7.55 -2.85 -13.15
C ALA A 713 9.05 -2.62 -12.87
N ASP A 714 9.71 -3.54 -12.14
CA ASP A 714 11.13 -3.45 -11.83
C ASP A 714 12.02 -3.55 -13.10
N VAL A 715 13.05 -2.71 -13.16
CA VAL A 715 14.06 -2.67 -14.25
C VAL A 715 15.09 -3.79 -14.10
N GLY A 716 15.20 -4.42 -12.92
CA GLY A 716 16.16 -5.50 -12.68
C GLY A 716 15.94 -6.76 -13.53
N ASN A 717 17.02 -7.48 -13.82
CA ASN A 717 17.00 -8.81 -14.48
C ASN A 717 16.51 -9.94 -13.54
N GLY A 718 15.61 -9.65 -12.61
CA GLY A 718 15.03 -10.64 -11.71
C GLY A 718 14.25 -11.69 -12.49
N ASN A 719 14.37 -12.96 -12.05
CA ASN A 719 13.52 -14.02 -12.55
C ASN A 719 12.06 -13.71 -12.20
N VAL A 720 11.19 -13.69 -13.21
CA VAL A 720 9.76 -13.43 -13.04
C VAL A 720 8.97 -14.72 -12.83
N LEU A 721 9.55 -15.87 -13.22
CA LEU A 721 8.97 -17.19 -13.03
C LEU A 721 9.87 -18.08 -12.16
N ASP A 722 9.28 -18.76 -11.19
CA ASP A 722 9.85 -19.86 -10.43
C ASP A 722 9.84 -21.14 -11.27
N VAL A 723 11.01 -21.45 -11.84
CA VAL A 723 11.24 -22.66 -12.63
C VAL A 723 10.97 -23.93 -11.82
N ASN A 724 11.26 -23.93 -10.52
CA ASN A 724 11.06 -25.12 -9.69
C ASN A 724 9.56 -25.40 -9.50
N GLU A 725 8.75 -24.36 -9.32
CA GLU A 725 7.30 -24.48 -9.20
C GLU A 725 6.66 -24.95 -10.51
N ILE A 726 7.13 -24.47 -11.66
CA ILE A 726 6.64 -24.92 -12.97
C ILE A 726 6.95 -26.40 -13.19
N GLN A 727 8.16 -26.85 -12.84
CA GLN A 727 8.57 -28.25 -13.01
C GLN A 727 7.94 -29.18 -11.98
N HIS A 728 7.66 -28.68 -10.77
CA HIS A 728 7.08 -29.43 -9.67
C HIS A 728 5.88 -28.68 -9.10
N PRO A 729 4.72 -28.72 -9.79
CA PRO A 729 3.52 -28.01 -9.36
C PRO A 729 3.11 -28.43 -7.95
N ARG A 730 2.88 -27.44 -7.09
CA ARG A 730 2.47 -27.67 -5.70
C ARG A 730 0.98 -28.01 -5.63
N VAL A 731 0.61 -28.81 -4.64
CA VAL A 731 -0.81 -29.06 -4.35
C VAL A 731 -1.41 -27.80 -3.73
N ARG A 732 -2.50 -27.33 -4.30
CA ARG A 732 -3.20 -26.13 -3.86
C ARG A 732 -3.94 -26.38 -2.54
N PRO A 733 -3.82 -25.50 -1.53
CA PRO A 733 -4.58 -25.59 -0.28
C PRO A 733 -6.09 -25.55 -0.53
N GLN A 734 -6.85 -26.34 0.23
CA GLN A 734 -8.30 -26.41 0.14
C GLN A 734 -8.92 -25.02 0.36
N GLY A 735 -9.86 -24.63 -0.51
CA GLY A 735 -10.51 -23.31 -0.48
C GLY A 735 -9.81 -22.20 -1.28
N SER A 736 -8.52 -22.35 -1.63
CA SER A 736 -7.85 -21.37 -2.51
C SER A 736 -8.19 -21.62 -3.99
N LYS A 737 -8.30 -20.55 -4.78
CA LYS A 737 -8.63 -20.60 -6.22
C LYS A 737 -7.53 -19.94 -7.05
N ALA A 738 -7.18 -20.54 -8.18
CA ALA A 738 -6.19 -19.97 -9.10
C ALA A 738 -6.61 -18.61 -9.69
N THR A 739 -7.91 -18.32 -9.71
CA THR A 739 -8.43 -17.00 -10.11
C THR A 739 -8.23 -15.91 -9.06
N VAL A 740 -7.78 -16.25 -7.84
CA VAL A 740 -7.56 -15.29 -6.73
C VAL A 740 -6.08 -15.24 -6.35
N ASP A 741 -5.40 -16.37 -6.35
CA ASP A 741 -3.98 -16.43 -6.03
C ASP A 741 -3.28 -17.50 -6.89
N PRO A 742 -2.93 -17.16 -8.15
CA PRO A 742 -2.31 -18.09 -9.09
C PRO A 742 -0.83 -18.32 -8.80
N PHE A 743 -0.42 -19.58 -8.84
CA PHE A 743 1.00 -19.98 -8.91
C PHE A 743 1.52 -19.91 -10.35
N ASP A 744 2.83 -20.01 -10.55
CA ASP A 744 3.42 -19.99 -11.90
C ASP A 744 3.02 -21.22 -12.72
N SER A 745 2.81 -22.36 -12.05
CA SER A 745 2.23 -23.54 -12.69
C SER A 745 0.78 -23.31 -13.15
N ASP A 746 0.01 -22.48 -12.44
CA ASP A 746 -1.37 -22.14 -12.86
C ASP A 746 -1.36 -21.20 -14.06
N LEU A 747 -0.43 -20.24 -14.10
CA LEU A 747 -0.21 -19.39 -15.27
C LEU A 747 0.07 -20.24 -16.51
N VAL A 748 1.05 -21.14 -16.45
CA VAL A 748 1.42 -22.00 -17.57
C VAL A 748 0.23 -22.84 -18.03
N ASN A 749 -0.48 -23.47 -17.10
CA ASN A 749 -1.68 -24.25 -17.41
C ASN A 749 -2.79 -23.40 -18.03
N ALA A 750 -2.99 -22.18 -17.56
CA ALA A 750 -3.96 -21.24 -18.13
C ALA A 750 -3.59 -20.85 -19.56
N CYS A 751 -2.32 -20.51 -19.82
CA CYS A 751 -1.83 -20.20 -21.16
C CYS A 751 -2.04 -21.35 -22.15
N GLU A 752 -1.67 -22.58 -21.78
CA GLU A 752 -1.87 -23.76 -22.64
C GLU A 752 -3.35 -24.06 -22.91
N ARG A 753 -4.21 -23.97 -21.87
CA ARG A 753 -5.66 -24.14 -22.04
C ARG A 753 -6.25 -23.09 -22.97
N TRP A 754 -5.81 -21.83 -22.83
CA TRP A 754 -6.28 -20.72 -23.66
C TRP A 754 -5.86 -20.91 -25.13
N LEU A 755 -4.61 -21.30 -25.39
CA LEU A 755 -4.12 -21.60 -26.75
C LEU A 755 -4.86 -22.78 -27.38
N ALA A 756 -5.12 -23.83 -26.59
CA ALA A 756 -5.83 -25.02 -27.04
C ALA A 756 -7.27 -24.71 -27.50
N VAL A 757 -8.04 -23.94 -26.72
CA VAL A 757 -9.44 -23.63 -27.07
C VAL A 757 -9.59 -22.55 -28.15
N THR A 758 -8.56 -21.75 -28.36
CA THR A 758 -8.52 -20.79 -29.49
C THR A 758 -8.02 -21.43 -30.79
N GLY A 759 -7.49 -22.66 -30.73
CA GLY A 759 -6.96 -23.37 -31.89
C GLY A 759 -5.69 -22.72 -32.46
N THR A 760 -4.89 -22.06 -31.63
CA THR A 760 -3.67 -21.37 -32.07
C THR A 760 -2.61 -22.42 -32.44
N PRO A 761 -2.15 -22.51 -33.70
CA PRO A 761 -1.16 -23.51 -34.13
C PRO A 761 0.20 -23.29 -33.47
N ASP A 762 0.95 -24.37 -33.22
CA ASP A 762 2.29 -24.30 -32.60
C ASP A 762 3.24 -23.36 -33.36
N GLN A 763 3.18 -23.34 -34.69
CA GLN A 763 3.99 -22.43 -35.50
C GLN A 763 3.67 -20.95 -35.22
N GLN A 764 2.40 -20.62 -34.94
CA GLN A 764 2.02 -19.26 -34.57
C GLN A 764 2.48 -18.92 -33.16
N VAL A 765 2.39 -19.88 -32.23
CA VAL A 765 2.91 -19.74 -30.86
C VAL A 765 4.41 -19.39 -30.91
N GLU A 766 5.20 -20.13 -31.68
CA GLU A 766 6.63 -19.84 -31.85
C GLU A 766 6.87 -18.45 -32.45
N ASN A 767 6.10 -18.06 -33.47
CA ASN A 767 6.23 -16.76 -34.11
C ASN A 767 5.89 -15.59 -33.15
N TYR A 768 4.87 -15.75 -32.30
CA TYR A 768 4.48 -14.72 -31.32
C TYR A 768 5.41 -14.67 -30.11
N ALA A 769 6.12 -15.75 -29.80
CA ALA A 769 7.09 -15.80 -28.71
C ALA A 769 8.42 -15.07 -29.04
N VAL A 770 8.65 -14.71 -30.32
CA VAL A 770 9.87 -14.01 -30.75
C VAL A 770 9.97 -12.62 -30.09
N PRO A 771 11.17 -12.20 -29.64
CA PRO A 771 11.41 -10.84 -29.20
C PRO A 771 11.15 -9.84 -30.33
N VAL A 772 10.13 -8.99 -30.13
CA VAL A 772 9.83 -7.85 -31.01
C VAL A 772 9.77 -6.60 -30.14
N GLU A 773 10.04 -5.43 -30.72
CA GLU A 773 9.73 -4.16 -30.05
C GLU A 773 8.22 -4.08 -29.74
N GLY A 774 7.92 -3.66 -28.51
CA GLY A 774 6.54 -3.41 -28.09
C GLY A 774 5.98 -2.18 -28.82
N PRO A 775 4.65 -2.06 -28.96
CA PRO A 775 4.06 -0.80 -29.39
C PRO A 775 4.46 0.33 -28.43
N ILE A 776 4.73 1.53 -28.96
CA ILE A 776 5.04 2.70 -28.14
C ILE A 776 3.76 3.10 -27.38
N LEU A 777 3.68 2.71 -26.11
CA LEU A 777 2.59 3.10 -25.22
C LEU A 777 2.84 4.53 -24.75
N THR A 778 2.20 5.51 -25.40
CA THR A 778 2.20 6.88 -24.89
C THR A 778 1.14 7.01 -23.80
N SER A 779 1.50 7.67 -22.69
CA SER A 779 0.52 8.07 -21.69
C SER A 779 -0.60 8.86 -22.38
N GLN A 780 -1.87 8.58 -22.04
CA GLN A 780 -2.97 9.32 -22.65
C GLN A 780 -2.79 10.81 -22.29
N PRO A 781 -2.60 11.71 -23.27
CA PRO A 781 -2.50 13.11 -22.97
C PRO A 781 -3.81 13.54 -22.34
N VAL A 782 -3.75 14.21 -21.18
CA VAL A 782 -4.91 14.84 -20.55
C VAL A 782 -5.49 15.81 -21.59
N ARG A 783 -6.54 15.36 -22.29
CA ARG A 783 -7.23 16.22 -23.25
C ARG A 783 -8.01 17.23 -22.44
N ILE A 784 -7.52 18.46 -22.38
CA ILE A 784 -8.27 19.59 -21.84
C ILE A 784 -9.65 19.56 -22.51
N PRO A 785 -10.76 19.46 -21.73
CA PRO A 785 -12.12 19.46 -22.26
C PRO A 785 -12.32 20.66 -23.18
N SER A 786 -13.11 20.51 -24.25
CA SER A 786 -13.36 21.60 -25.22
C SER A 786 -13.81 22.88 -24.52
N ILE A 787 -14.66 22.78 -23.50
CA ILE A 787 -15.07 23.93 -22.67
C ILE A 787 -13.89 24.61 -21.97
N ALA A 788 -12.96 23.85 -21.38
CA ALA A 788 -11.79 24.43 -20.73
C ALA A 788 -10.80 25.02 -21.75
N ARG A 789 -10.75 24.47 -22.97
CA ARG A 789 -9.99 25.00 -24.09
C ARG A 789 -10.59 26.30 -24.61
N ASP A 790 -11.91 26.33 -24.82
CA ASP A 790 -12.67 27.52 -25.21
C ASP A 790 -12.57 28.62 -24.13
N MET A 791 -12.57 28.24 -22.85
CA MET A 791 -12.35 29.17 -21.75
C MET A 791 -10.92 29.72 -21.73
N LEU A 792 -9.90 28.88 -21.95
CA LEU A 792 -8.49 29.30 -22.04
C LEU A 792 -8.21 30.17 -23.28
N GLU A 793 -8.85 29.88 -24.41
CA GLU A 793 -8.81 30.71 -25.62
C GLU A 793 -9.53 32.05 -25.39
N SER A 794 -10.62 32.05 -24.61
CA SER A 794 -11.35 33.29 -24.26
C SER A 794 -10.58 34.24 -23.34
N VAL A 795 -9.62 33.73 -22.54
CA VAL A 795 -8.68 34.55 -21.73
C VAL A 795 -7.35 34.85 -22.45
N GLY A 796 -7.26 34.57 -23.76
CA GLY A 796 -6.13 34.98 -24.59
C GLY A 796 -4.87 34.11 -24.48
N VAL A 797 -4.98 32.91 -23.92
CA VAL A 797 -3.85 31.96 -23.87
C VAL A 797 -3.81 31.18 -25.19
N ASN A 798 -3.33 31.85 -26.26
CA ASN A 798 -3.07 31.20 -27.54
C ASN A 798 -1.65 30.62 -27.54
N GLY A 799 -1.51 29.32 -27.31
CA GLY A 799 -0.17 28.72 -27.25
C GLY A 799 -0.07 27.22 -27.07
N PHE A 800 -0.87 26.41 -27.78
CA PHE A 800 -0.54 24.99 -28.00
C PHE A 800 -0.92 24.60 -29.43
N GLY A 801 -0.03 24.89 -30.37
CA GLY A 801 -0.15 24.46 -31.76
C GLY A 801 0.48 23.09 -31.97
N VAL A 802 -0.36 22.18 -32.51
CA VAL A 802 -0.13 20.89 -33.21
C VAL A 802 1.01 20.00 -32.75
#